data_AF-A0A2G5USW1-F1
#
_entry.id   AF-A0A2G5USW1-F1
#
_cell.length_a   1.000
_cell.length_b   1.000
_cell.length_c   1.000
_cell.angle_alpha   90.00
_cell.angle_beta   90.00
_cell.angle_gamma   90.00
#
_symmetry.space_group_name_H-M   'P 1'
#
loop_
_entity.id
_entity.type
_entity.pdbx_description
1 polymer ?
#
loop_
_entity_poly.entity_id
_entity_poly.type
_entity_poly.pdbx_seq_one_letter_code
_entity_poly.pdbx_strand_id
1 'polypeptide(L)'
;MGTNTGLVIAGVAGATALVISAAAVPFVAPALRRVCIPYVPATTEQLANMKFGEQLASHLTPEWRKQYIDYERLKNLLYDDMMEVPADDDRREEHISRLDEKFFNECDQELTKINLFFSQKIAEGQGKHHELQTELQVFKDVLGSRSEASGIRRRFGGKDRSFHKETTRNEQQLKLAFSEFYLSLVLVQNYQQLNATGFRKILKKHDKLTGNERGLDWRINKVEKSSFFLNREIETLITNVETSVINDLEGGNRQAGMKRLKVPPLSEKQKPLTTFSLGLFIGASIVLLLAIILTWMATPGRPQEPKWVAVRLFRGPLLLFLSIFLCGVNMAGWAAAGVNHVLIFEVDPRNHLSYQTLMQIASFMIMLWSFAVLAYLYAHMLHIPPFAPPLVLMIVCLVLLLNPIAKPDSVFHRNSRFWLLKHCYKCFTSPFHFVTFTDFWLGDQMNSLTTAFLDFQYFVCFYATEVDYSNGWIEVKGINSTTGSVPWGSVELSNGKDQCASAAGLRSLMSIIPAMIRFLQCLRRYRDTKRVHPHLVNAGKYSTTFFVVACGALNKYYEASDPNSTSIFFYIWILSYIMSFTYTFLWDIFMDWGLIDPRAPKEARFLREEMIYGSKWYYYLAIAQDFVLRLAWVLNVSLGEAWTLDSDFLTTVTAPFEVFRRFIWNYFRLENEHVNNCGQFRAVRDISVKPIRKGDLESLLSKMDQMDGVTHRGHDLMERVKKQKKSAKASRQLLPINILIFQVLQCAKEGYKSTGVELNSILVAYSKYRSIKEGLGKEARFMRKNIFKTDLNPYETAVIFGAESLMGDLVPKLSEMRSNTNLLACRFPLPENDAWKLEHQIGEGIDAVWVYKRN
;
A
#
# COMPACT_ATOMS: atom_id res chain seq x y z
N MET A 1 13.27 -1.74 43.64
CA MET A 1 13.40 -0.97 42.38
C MET A 1 12.77 0.39 42.61
N GLY A 2 13.55 1.47 42.48
CA GLY A 2 13.13 2.82 42.88
C GLY A 2 12.07 3.44 41.95
N THR A 3 11.22 4.27 42.52
CA THR A 3 10.14 5.05 41.87
C THR A 3 10.56 5.79 40.59
N ASN A 4 11.84 6.14 40.43
CA ASN A 4 12.35 6.83 39.25
C ASN A 4 12.45 5.95 37.99
N THR A 5 12.70 4.64 38.11
CA THR A 5 12.82 3.78 36.93
C THR A 5 11.45 3.53 36.27
N GLY A 6 10.38 3.43 37.06
CA GLY A 6 9.01 3.30 36.55
C GLY A 6 8.55 4.54 35.79
N LEU A 7 8.93 5.73 36.25
CA LEU A 7 8.65 7.01 35.59
C LEU A 7 9.42 7.16 34.27
N VAL A 8 10.67 6.71 34.25
CA VAL A 8 11.47 6.64 33.01
C VAL A 8 10.87 5.63 32.03
N ILE A 9 10.40 4.46 32.49
CA ILE A 9 9.76 3.46 31.63
C ILE A 9 8.43 3.96 31.08
N ALA A 10 7.58 4.59 31.90
CA ALA A 10 6.34 5.21 31.45
C ALA A 10 6.60 6.36 30.46
N GLY A 11 7.65 7.15 30.71
CA GLY A 11 8.11 8.21 29.81
C GLY A 11 8.63 7.68 28.48
N VAL A 12 9.46 6.62 28.49
CA VAL A 12 9.99 5.99 27.29
C VAL A 12 8.89 5.27 26.51
N ALA A 13 7.99 4.55 27.17
CA ALA A 13 6.85 3.88 26.53
C ALA A 13 5.86 4.90 25.96
N GLY A 14 5.56 5.98 26.68
CA GLY A 14 4.72 7.08 26.21
C GLY A 14 5.32 7.85 25.04
N ALA A 15 6.62 8.17 25.12
CA ALA A 15 7.36 8.79 24.02
C ALA A 15 7.45 7.87 22.80
N THR A 16 7.69 6.58 23.01
CA THR A 16 7.70 5.54 21.97
C THR A 16 6.33 5.42 21.32
N ALA A 17 5.25 5.36 22.10
CA ALA A 17 3.88 5.31 21.58
C ALA A 17 3.52 6.59 20.81
N LEU A 18 3.97 7.77 21.26
CA LEU A 18 3.80 9.04 20.56
C LEU A 18 4.59 9.08 19.25
N VAL A 19 5.83 8.59 19.23
CA VAL A 19 6.66 8.51 18.03
C VAL A 19 6.08 7.50 17.04
N ILE A 20 5.65 6.32 17.51
CA ILE A 20 4.96 5.33 16.67
C ILE A 20 3.65 5.90 16.13
N SER A 21 2.86 6.58 16.97
CA SER A 21 1.61 7.20 16.52
C SER A 21 1.88 8.32 15.52
N ALA A 22 2.83 9.21 15.77
CA ALA A 22 3.20 10.30 14.86
C ALA A 22 3.81 9.78 13.54
N ALA A 23 4.58 8.69 13.59
CA ALA A 23 5.12 8.02 12.41
C ALA A 23 4.05 7.24 11.65
N ALA A 24 3.09 6.61 12.35
CA ALA A 24 2.01 5.84 11.76
C ALA A 24 0.87 6.71 11.23
N VAL A 25 0.60 7.87 11.83
CA VAL A 25 -0.49 8.78 11.45
C VAL A 25 -0.43 9.13 9.96
N PRO A 26 0.71 9.49 9.34
CA PRO A 26 0.83 9.68 7.89
C PRO A 26 0.36 8.48 7.04
N PHE A 27 0.56 7.24 7.52
CA PHE A 27 0.27 6.01 6.79
C PHE A 27 -1.11 5.42 7.11
N VAL A 28 -1.65 5.70 8.30
CA VAL A 28 -2.99 5.29 8.74
C VAL A 28 -4.03 6.39 8.44
N ALA A 29 -3.63 7.67 8.36
CA ALA A 29 -4.51 8.78 8.01
C ALA A 29 -5.18 8.66 6.64
N PRO A 30 -4.57 8.08 5.58
CA PRO A 30 -5.29 7.75 4.36
C PRO A 30 -6.45 6.76 4.60
N ALA A 31 -6.27 5.78 5.50
CA ALA A 31 -7.33 4.85 5.90
C ALA A 31 -8.38 5.49 6.84
N LEU A 32 -8.00 6.54 7.58
CA LEU A 32 -8.87 7.30 8.49
C LEU A 32 -9.41 8.62 7.90
N ARG A 33 -9.04 8.98 6.65
CA ARG A 33 -9.57 10.16 5.97
C ARG A 33 -11.06 9.92 5.76
N ARG A 34 -11.87 10.51 6.63
CA ARG A 34 -13.30 10.78 6.43
C ARG A 34 -13.48 11.85 5.33
N VAL A 35 -12.96 11.56 4.15
CA VAL A 35 -13.50 11.98 2.84
C VAL A 35 -13.25 10.81 1.85
N CYS A 36 -13.46 9.58 2.29
CA CYS A 36 -14.32 8.71 1.49
C CYS A 36 -15.70 8.96 2.06
N ILE A 37 -16.62 9.47 1.24
CA ILE A 37 -18.05 9.39 1.56
C ILE A 37 -18.26 7.93 1.93
N PRO A 38 -18.74 7.58 3.15
CA PRO A 38 -19.12 6.21 3.42
C PRO A 38 -20.03 5.80 2.28
N TYR A 39 -19.65 4.76 1.54
CA TYR A 39 -20.41 4.28 0.40
C TYR A 39 -21.71 3.70 0.96
N VAL A 40 -22.66 4.58 1.25
CA VAL A 40 -24.08 4.25 1.23
C VAL A 40 -24.28 3.77 -0.20
N PRO A 41 -24.80 2.55 -0.44
CA PRO A 41 -25.06 2.08 -1.79
C PRO A 41 -25.88 3.15 -2.50
N ALA A 42 -25.23 3.87 -3.42
CA ALA A 42 -25.87 4.97 -4.09
C ALA A 42 -26.98 4.39 -4.95
N THR A 43 -28.21 4.87 -4.77
CA THR A 43 -29.31 4.47 -5.65
C THR A 43 -28.96 4.87 -7.09
N THR A 44 -29.58 4.23 -8.07
CA THR A 44 -29.44 4.61 -9.50
C THR A 44 -29.71 6.10 -9.72
N GLU A 45 -30.58 6.72 -8.91
CA GLU A 45 -30.82 8.17 -8.89
C GLU A 45 -29.64 8.98 -8.34
N GLN A 46 -28.99 8.54 -7.27
CA GLN A 46 -27.81 9.22 -6.72
C GLN A 46 -26.61 9.10 -7.67
N LEU A 47 -26.45 7.94 -8.32
CA LEU A 47 -25.49 7.76 -9.39
C LEU A 47 -25.79 8.73 -10.53
N ALA A 48 -27.04 8.88 -10.98
CA ALA A 48 -27.41 9.83 -12.03
C ALA A 48 -27.06 11.30 -11.71
N ASN A 49 -27.00 11.66 -10.43
CA ASN A 49 -26.66 13.01 -9.95
C ASN A 49 -25.15 13.30 -9.81
N MET A 50 -24.28 12.29 -9.96
CA MET A 50 -22.82 12.51 -9.98
C MET A 50 -22.37 13.18 -11.29
N LYS A 51 -21.38 14.08 -11.20
CA LYS A 51 -20.73 14.63 -12.39
C LYS A 51 -20.05 13.48 -13.15
N PHE A 52 -20.23 13.42 -14.47
CA PHE A 52 -19.75 12.29 -15.28
C PHE A 52 -18.25 11.99 -15.12
N GLY A 53 -17.40 12.99 -14.87
CA GLY A 53 -15.96 12.77 -14.61
C GLY A 53 -15.72 11.89 -13.37
N GLU A 54 -16.51 12.06 -12.31
CA GLU A 54 -16.43 11.26 -11.08
C GLU A 54 -17.02 9.85 -11.27
N GLN A 55 -18.09 9.74 -12.08
CA GLN A 55 -18.63 8.44 -12.49
C GLN A 55 -17.61 7.64 -13.31
N LEU A 56 -16.97 8.30 -14.29
CA LEU A 56 -15.96 7.66 -15.13
C LEU A 56 -14.80 7.17 -14.28
N ALA A 57 -14.22 8.04 -13.44
CA ALA A 57 -13.06 7.73 -12.60
C ALA A 57 -13.27 6.54 -11.66
N SER A 58 -14.48 6.35 -11.13
CA SER A 58 -14.81 5.24 -10.22
C SER A 58 -15.00 3.89 -10.91
N HIS A 59 -15.28 3.87 -12.22
CA HIS A 59 -15.51 2.65 -13.00
C HIS A 59 -14.30 2.24 -13.85
N LEU A 60 -13.20 2.99 -13.78
CA LEU A 60 -11.98 2.64 -14.53
C LEU A 60 -11.32 1.40 -13.93
N THR A 61 -10.90 0.50 -14.81
CA THR A 61 -9.97 -0.57 -14.44
C THR A 61 -8.64 0.08 -14.07
N PRO A 62 -8.15 -0.04 -12.82
CA PRO A 62 -6.94 0.66 -12.36
C PRO A 62 -5.73 0.44 -13.27
N GLU A 63 -5.53 -0.79 -13.73
CA GLU A 63 -4.42 -1.23 -14.55
C GLU A 63 -4.46 -0.65 -15.97
N TRP A 64 -5.63 -0.19 -16.43
CA TRP A 64 -5.82 0.39 -17.75
C TRP A 64 -6.11 1.89 -17.70
N ARG A 65 -6.04 2.53 -16.52
CA ARG A 65 -6.44 3.93 -16.30
C ARG A 65 -5.91 4.89 -17.36
N LYS A 66 -4.63 4.75 -17.74
CA LYS A 66 -3.95 5.59 -18.73
C LYS A 66 -4.46 5.40 -20.17
N GLN A 67 -5.03 4.24 -20.46
CA GLN A 67 -5.55 3.89 -21.79
C GLN A 67 -6.96 4.39 -22.00
N TYR A 68 -7.69 4.77 -20.94
CA TYR A 68 -8.97 5.45 -21.09
C TYR A 68 -8.78 6.88 -21.60
N ILE A 69 -9.87 7.46 -22.11
CA ILE A 69 -9.96 8.86 -22.48
C ILE A 69 -9.63 9.76 -21.28
N ASP A 70 -8.69 10.68 -21.46
CA ASP A 70 -8.36 11.69 -20.45
C ASP A 70 -9.41 12.81 -20.46
N TYR A 71 -10.59 12.46 -19.95
CA TYR A 71 -11.78 13.33 -19.97
C TYR A 71 -11.56 14.64 -19.22
N GLU A 72 -10.84 14.62 -18.09
CA GLU A 72 -10.58 15.84 -17.31
C GLU A 72 -9.57 16.74 -18.01
N ARG A 73 -8.53 16.21 -18.65
CA ARG A 73 -7.61 17.03 -19.46
C ARG A 73 -8.32 17.69 -20.64
N LEU A 74 -9.11 16.92 -21.41
CA LEU A 74 -9.88 17.47 -22.54
C LEU A 74 -10.91 18.50 -22.07
N LYS A 75 -11.52 18.28 -20.92
CA LYS A 75 -12.47 19.23 -20.32
C LYS A 75 -11.78 20.51 -19.88
N ASN A 76 -10.62 20.43 -19.23
CA ASN A 76 -9.85 21.60 -18.82
C ASN A 76 -9.33 22.37 -20.03
N LEU A 77 -8.89 21.67 -21.08
CA LEU A 77 -8.50 22.27 -22.36
C LEU A 77 -9.64 23.15 -22.92
N LEU A 78 -10.87 22.63 -22.96
CA LEU A 78 -12.04 23.40 -23.40
C LEU A 78 -12.33 24.62 -22.52
N TYR A 79 -12.15 24.52 -21.20
CA TYR A 79 -12.41 25.65 -20.31
C TYR A 79 -11.33 26.73 -20.40
N ASP A 80 -10.05 26.33 -20.41
CA ASP A 80 -8.91 27.24 -20.51
C ASP A 80 -8.97 28.03 -21.83
N ASP A 81 -9.21 27.32 -22.92
CA ASP A 81 -9.29 27.91 -24.26
C ASP A 81 -10.52 28.83 -24.42
N MET A 82 -11.65 28.52 -23.77
CA MET A 82 -12.84 29.37 -23.78
C MET A 82 -12.69 30.67 -22.98
N MET A 83 -11.77 30.73 -22.01
CA MET A 83 -11.47 31.96 -21.26
C MET A 83 -10.66 32.96 -22.09
N GLU A 84 -9.97 32.51 -23.15
CA GLU A 84 -9.11 33.34 -24.01
C GLU A 84 -9.84 33.88 -25.24
N VAL A 85 -11.15 33.61 -25.38
CA VAL A 85 -11.95 34.02 -26.55
C VAL A 85 -12.14 35.54 -26.56
N PRO A 86 -11.72 36.27 -27.62
CA PRO A 86 -11.92 37.70 -27.74
C PRO A 86 -13.41 38.09 -27.84
N ALA A 87 -13.77 39.27 -27.33
CA ALA A 87 -15.13 39.81 -27.43
C ALA A 87 -15.50 40.33 -28.84
N ASP A 88 -14.50 40.55 -29.70
CA ASP A 88 -14.65 41.02 -31.08
C ASP A 88 -15.05 39.85 -32.00
N ASP A 89 -16.16 39.98 -32.73
CA ASP A 89 -16.81 38.86 -33.45
C ASP A 89 -15.93 38.26 -34.56
N ASP A 90 -15.20 39.07 -35.33
CA ASP A 90 -14.31 38.57 -36.40
C ASP A 90 -13.12 37.79 -35.84
N ARG A 91 -12.53 38.28 -34.74
CA ARG A 91 -11.42 37.60 -34.05
C ARG A 91 -11.89 36.38 -33.26
N ARG A 92 -13.15 36.37 -32.84
CA ARG A 92 -13.79 35.27 -32.11
C ARG A 92 -13.96 34.05 -32.98
N GLU A 93 -14.43 34.19 -34.22
CA GLU A 93 -14.53 33.05 -35.16
C GLU A 93 -13.16 32.45 -35.48
N GLU A 94 -12.16 33.28 -35.75
CA GLU A 94 -10.80 32.82 -36.03
C GLU A 94 -10.19 32.10 -34.83
N HIS A 95 -10.42 32.62 -33.61
CA HIS A 95 -9.98 31.99 -32.38
C HIS A 95 -10.66 30.64 -32.17
N ILE A 96 -12.00 30.57 -32.29
CA ILE A 96 -12.77 29.32 -32.16
C ILE A 96 -12.29 28.28 -33.17
N SER A 97 -11.97 28.67 -34.41
CA SER A 97 -11.42 27.71 -35.38
C SER A 97 -10.05 27.16 -34.98
N ARG A 98 -9.19 27.97 -34.35
CA ARG A 98 -7.91 27.49 -33.78
C ARG A 98 -8.12 26.59 -32.57
N LEU A 99 -9.13 26.88 -31.74
CA LEU A 99 -9.52 26.03 -30.61
C LEU A 99 -10.00 24.66 -31.10
N ASP A 100 -10.87 24.63 -32.10
CA ASP A 100 -11.37 23.40 -32.72
C ASP A 100 -10.20 22.54 -33.21
N GLU A 101 -9.25 23.13 -33.94
CA GLU A 101 -8.09 22.40 -34.47
C GLU A 101 -7.25 21.78 -33.34
N LYS A 102 -6.95 22.56 -32.29
CA LYS A 102 -6.19 22.09 -31.12
C LYS A 102 -6.94 20.97 -30.37
N PHE A 103 -8.24 21.15 -30.15
CA PHE A 103 -9.08 20.19 -29.45
C PHE A 103 -9.24 18.87 -30.24
N PHE A 104 -9.50 18.94 -31.54
CA PHE A 104 -9.64 17.74 -32.37
C PHE A 104 -8.31 17.01 -32.58
N ASN A 105 -7.18 17.73 -32.60
CA ASN A 105 -5.85 17.11 -32.60
C ASN A 105 -5.60 16.29 -31.31
N GLU A 106 -6.00 16.79 -30.15
CA GLU A 106 -5.92 16.02 -28.90
C GLU A 106 -6.92 14.84 -28.90
N CYS A 107 -8.11 15.02 -29.47
CA CYS A 107 -9.08 13.93 -29.62
C CYS A 107 -8.58 12.83 -30.56
N ASP A 108 -7.89 13.15 -31.66
CA ASP A 108 -7.29 12.17 -32.57
C ASP A 108 -6.17 11.36 -31.86
N GLN A 109 -5.37 12.01 -31.01
CA GLN A 109 -4.36 11.32 -30.20
C GLN A 109 -5.00 10.34 -29.22
N GLU A 110 -6.03 10.78 -28.49
CA GLU A 110 -6.77 9.95 -27.55
C GLU A 110 -7.49 8.78 -28.26
N LEU A 111 -8.10 9.04 -29.42
CA LEU A 111 -8.77 8.03 -30.24
C LEU A 111 -7.79 6.98 -30.76
N THR A 112 -6.61 7.41 -31.22
CA THR A 112 -5.55 6.50 -31.68
C THR A 112 -5.07 5.60 -30.53
N LYS A 113 -4.82 6.17 -29.36
CA LYS A 113 -4.46 5.43 -28.14
C LYS A 113 -5.49 4.35 -27.82
N ILE A 114 -6.77 4.72 -27.79
CA ILE A 114 -7.88 3.82 -27.46
C ILE A 114 -8.02 2.71 -28.51
N ASN A 115 -7.94 3.03 -29.80
CA ASN A 115 -8.02 2.05 -30.89
C ASN A 115 -6.89 1.02 -30.83
N LEU A 116 -5.65 1.46 -30.62
CA LEU A 116 -4.49 0.57 -30.53
C LEU A 116 -4.62 -0.38 -29.35
N PHE A 117 -4.96 0.15 -28.17
CA PHE A 117 -5.12 -0.66 -26.96
C PHE A 117 -6.28 -1.66 -27.08
N PHE A 118 -7.43 -1.21 -27.58
CA PHE A 118 -8.59 -2.09 -27.79
C PHE A 118 -8.27 -3.21 -28.78
N SER A 119 -7.66 -2.89 -29.92
CA SER A 119 -7.30 -3.90 -30.94
C SER A 119 -6.31 -4.93 -30.39
N GLN A 120 -5.33 -4.47 -29.60
CA GLN A 120 -4.39 -5.36 -28.91
C GLN A 120 -5.11 -6.32 -27.94
N LYS A 121 -6.08 -5.82 -27.16
CA LYS A 121 -6.82 -6.63 -26.19
C LYS A 121 -7.80 -7.61 -26.83
N ILE A 122 -8.40 -7.25 -27.97
CA ILE A 122 -9.20 -8.19 -28.76
C ILE A 122 -8.33 -9.32 -29.32
N ALA A 123 -7.16 -9.00 -29.89
CA ALA A 123 -6.25 -10.02 -30.40
C ALA A 123 -5.74 -10.96 -29.28
N GLU A 124 -5.40 -10.40 -28.10
CA GLU A 124 -5.06 -11.19 -26.91
C GLU A 124 -6.24 -12.11 -26.50
N GLY A 125 -7.47 -11.58 -26.54
CA GLY A 125 -8.68 -12.33 -26.21
C GLY A 125 -8.96 -13.47 -27.19
N GLN A 126 -8.83 -13.22 -28.49
CA GLN A 126 -8.98 -14.25 -29.52
C GLN A 126 -7.95 -15.37 -29.37
N GLY A 127 -6.68 -15.01 -29.12
CA GLY A 127 -5.61 -15.99 -28.85
C GLY A 127 -5.91 -16.85 -27.63
N LYS A 128 -6.31 -16.23 -26.50
CA LYS A 128 -6.70 -16.95 -25.28
C LYS A 128 -7.93 -17.84 -25.48
N HIS A 129 -8.93 -17.38 -26.22
CA HIS A 129 -10.11 -18.20 -26.55
C HIS A 129 -9.72 -19.46 -27.34
N HIS A 130 -8.87 -19.31 -28.36
CA HIS A 130 -8.40 -20.45 -29.15
C HIS A 130 -7.60 -21.45 -28.31
N GLU A 131 -6.74 -20.97 -27.43
CA GLU A 131 -5.99 -21.81 -26.50
C GLU A 131 -6.91 -22.61 -25.57
N LEU A 132 -7.84 -21.93 -24.89
CA LEU A 132 -8.77 -22.56 -23.94
C LEU A 132 -9.73 -23.53 -24.63
N GLN A 133 -10.20 -23.21 -25.83
CA GLN A 133 -11.03 -24.14 -26.60
C GLN A 133 -10.24 -25.40 -27.01
N THR A 134 -8.98 -25.25 -27.42
CA THR A 134 -8.14 -26.39 -27.75
C THR A 134 -7.94 -27.30 -26.54
N GLU A 135 -7.68 -26.72 -25.36
CA GLU A 135 -7.54 -27.48 -24.11
C GLU A 135 -8.84 -28.15 -23.68
N LEU A 136 -9.98 -27.46 -23.84
CA LEU A 136 -11.30 -28.03 -23.59
C LEU A 136 -11.59 -29.21 -24.52
N GLN A 137 -11.22 -29.11 -25.79
CA GLN A 137 -11.40 -30.20 -26.75
C GLN A 137 -10.55 -31.42 -26.37
N VAL A 138 -9.27 -31.20 -26.05
CA VAL A 138 -8.39 -32.27 -25.56
C VAL A 138 -8.98 -32.94 -24.31
N PHE A 139 -9.55 -32.16 -23.38
CA PHE A 139 -10.22 -32.69 -22.21
C PHE A 139 -11.47 -33.52 -22.55
N LYS A 140 -12.28 -33.07 -23.51
CA LYS A 140 -13.44 -33.83 -24.01
C LYS A 140 -13.03 -35.14 -24.68
N ASP A 141 -11.97 -35.14 -25.49
CA ASP A 141 -11.48 -36.35 -26.17
C ASP A 141 -10.99 -37.41 -25.15
N VAL A 142 -10.35 -36.96 -24.06
CA VAL A 142 -9.95 -37.82 -22.94
C VAL A 142 -11.17 -38.42 -22.21
N LEU A 143 -12.28 -37.69 -22.10
CA LEU A 143 -13.53 -38.21 -21.55
C LEU A 143 -14.24 -39.17 -22.52
N GLY A 144 -14.29 -38.82 -23.81
CA GLY A 144 -14.98 -39.58 -24.86
C GLY A 144 -14.34 -40.94 -25.16
N SER A 145 -13.01 -40.98 -25.31
CA SER A 145 -12.24 -42.21 -25.58
C SER A 145 -12.42 -43.30 -24.52
N ARG A 146 -12.88 -42.95 -23.31
CA ARG A 146 -13.13 -43.91 -22.22
C ARG A 146 -14.57 -44.40 -22.14
N SER A 147 -15.54 -43.64 -22.68
CA SER A 147 -16.94 -44.06 -22.76
C SER A 147 -17.07 -45.32 -23.64
N GLU A 148 -16.34 -45.36 -24.75
CA GLU A 148 -16.29 -46.49 -25.69
C GLU A 148 -15.48 -47.69 -25.15
N ALA A 149 -14.39 -47.44 -24.41
CA ALA A 149 -13.55 -48.50 -23.82
C ALA A 149 -14.16 -49.16 -22.56
N SER A 150 -15.33 -48.71 -22.10
CA SER A 150 -15.94 -49.09 -20.81
C SER A 150 -16.54 -50.50 -20.75
N GLY A 151 -16.64 -51.20 -21.89
CA GLY A 151 -17.21 -52.55 -21.96
C GLY A 151 -16.33 -53.69 -21.40
N ILE A 152 -14.99 -53.55 -21.41
CA ILE A 152 -14.08 -54.71 -21.20
C ILE A 152 -13.21 -54.60 -19.93
N ARG A 153 -13.02 -53.40 -19.34
CA ARG A 153 -11.97 -53.15 -18.31
C ARG A 153 -12.43 -53.06 -16.85
N ARG A 154 -13.70 -53.34 -16.52
CA ARG A 154 -14.26 -53.20 -15.15
C ARG A 154 -13.69 -54.15 -14.06
N ARG A 155 -12.76 -55.07 -14.37
CA ARG A 155 -12.29 -56.11 -13.42
C ARG A 155 -11.04 -55.79 -12.57
N PHE A 156 -10.32 -54.68 -12.78
CA PHE A 156 -9.13 -54.35 -11.97
C PHE A 156 -9.17 -52.92 -11.39
N GLY A 157 -9.83 -52.76 -10.24
CA GLY A 157 -10.26 -51.50 -9.63
C GLY A 157 -9.21 -50.62 -8.91
N GLY A 158 -7.96 -50.55 -9.39
CA GLY A 158 -6.91 -49.72 -8.76
C GLY A 158 -6.64 -48.37 -9.44
N LYS A 159 -6.60 -48.33 -10.78
CA LYS A 159 -6.21 -47.13 -11.56
C LYS A 159 -7.33 -46.12 -11.77
N ASP A 160 -8.59 -46.51 -11.55
CA ASP A 160 -9.76 -45.66 -11.82
C ASP A 160 -9.87 -44.45 -10.90
N ARG A 161 -9.53 -44.61 -9.60
CA ARG A 161 -9.57 -43.52 -8.62
C ARG A 161 -8.53 -42.44 -8.86
N SER A 162 -7.32 -42.81 -9.30
CA SER A 162 -6.25 -41.84 -9.61
C SER A 162 -6.60 -41.00 -10.83
N PHE A 163 -7.12 -41.64 -11.87
CA PHE A 163 -7.55 -40.96 -13.08
C PHE A 163 -8.72 -40.02 -12.82
N HIS A 164 -9.79 -40.47 -12.14
CA HIS A 164 -10.91 -39.59 -11.78
C HIS A 164 -10.45 -38.37 -10.99
N LYS A 165 -9.53 -38.53 -10.03
CA LYS A 165 -8.97 -37.40 -9.28
C LYS A 165 -8.21 -36.40 -10.16
N GLU A 166 -7.51 -36.88 -11.17
CA GLU A 166 -6.77 -36.07 -12.15
C GLU A 166 -7.72 -35.36 -13.12
N THR A 167 -8.73 -36.06 -13.64
CA THR A 167 -9.79 -35.50 -14.50
C THR A 167 -10.57 -34.41 -13.78
N THR A 168 -11.01 -34.65 -12.54
CA THR A 168 -11.73 -33.63 -11.73
C THR A 168 -10.86 -32.41 -11.44
N ARG A 169 -9.54 -32.59 -11.27
CA ARG A 169 -8.61 -31.47 -11.08
C ARG A 169 -8.45 -30.64 -12.36
N ASN A 170 -8.30 -31.29 -13.51
CA ASN A 170 -8.19 -30.61 -14.81
C ASN A 170 -9.48 -29.87 -15.16
N GLU A 171 -10.64 -30.48 -14.88
CA GLU A 171 -11.95 -29.85 -15.04
C GLU A 171 -12.08 -28.58 -14.17
N GLN A 172 -11.64 -28.63 -12.91
CA GLN A 172 -11.63 -27.47 -12.01
C GLN A 172 -10.69 -26.36 -12.50
N GLN A 173 -9.53 -26.71 -13.06
CA GLN A 173 -8.59 -25.75 -13.63
C GLN A 173 -9.16 -25.08 -14.88
N LEU A 174 -9.78 -25.85 -15.78
CA LEU A 174 -10.49 -25.32 -16.94
C LEU A 174 -11.62 -24.38 -16.52
N LYS A 175 -12.48 -24.81 -15.58
CA LYS A 175 -13.56 -23.97 -15.02
C LYS A 175 -13.05 -22.64 -14.48
N LEU A 176 -11.89 -22.64 -13.82
CA LEU A 176 -11.26 -21.44 -13.29
C LEU A 176 -10.69 -20.57 -14.42
N ALA A 177 -9.98 -21.15 -15.38
CA ALA A 177 -9.38 -20.43 -16.51
C ALA A 177 -10.45 -19.74 -17.39
N PHE A 178 -11.54 -20.43 -17.72
CA PHE A 178 -12.67 -19.82 -18.42
C PHE A 178 -13.34 -18.71 -17.62
N SER A 179 -13.39 -18.82 -16.28
CA SER A 179 -13.95 -17.77 -15.42
C SER A 179 -13.11 -16.49 -15.43
N GLU A 180 -11.78 -16.61 -15.34
CA GLU A 180 -10.87 -15.46 -15.44
C GLU A 180 -10.90 -14.86 -16.86
N PHE A 181 -10.92 -15.71 -17.89
CA PHE A 181 -11.01 -15.24 -19.26
C PHE A 181 -12.30 -14.45 -19.51
N TYR A 182 -13.43 -14.94 -19.05
CA TYR A 182 -14.71 -14.22 -19.11
C TYR A 182 -14.63 -12.86 -18.42
N LEU A 183 -14.05 -12.79 -17.21
CA LEU A 183 -13.82 -11.52 -16.51
C LEU A 183 -13.00 -10.55 -17.37
N SER A 184 -11.92 -11.02 -18.02
CA SER A 184 -11.11 -10.18 -18.90
C SER A 184 -11.90 -9.60 -20.07
N LEU A 185 -12.80 -10.39 -20.69
CA LEU A 185 -13.65 -9.92 -21.78
C LEU A 185 -14.67 -8.88 -21.31
N VAL A 186 -15.27 -9.08 -20.14
CA VAL A 186 -16.19 -8.11 -19.52
C VAL A 186 -15.48 -6.78 -19.24
N LEU A 187 -14.23 -6.82 -18.75
CA LEU A 187 -13.45 -5.59 -18.55
C LEU A 187 -13.21 -4.86 -19.89
N VAL A 188 -12.88 -5.57 -20.97
CA VAL A 188 -12.70 -4.98 -22.31
C VAL A 188 -14.01 -4.39 -22.85
N GLN A 189 -15.14 -5.07 -22.63
CA GLN A 189 -16.46 -4.54 -22.98
C GLN A 189 -16.77 -3.25 -22.22
N ASN A 190 -16.51 -3.22 -20.91
CA ASN A 190 -16.66 -2.01 -20.09
C ASN A 190 -15.73 -0.89 -20.58
N TYR A 191 -14.50 -1.22 -20.96
CA TYR A 191 -13.56 -0.26 -21.54
C TYR A 191 -14.11 0.37 -22.83
N GLN A 192 -14.66 -0.43 -23.75
CA GLN A 192 -15.28 0.05 -24.98
C GLN A 192 -16.44 1.01 -24.68
N GLN A 193 -17.38 0.61 -23.81
CA GLN A 193 -18.57 1.39 -23.47
C GLN A 193 -18.25 2.71 -22.76
N LEU A 194 -17.31 2.69 -21.81
CA LEU A 194 -16.89 3.88 -21.07
C LEU A 194 -16.19 4.90 -21.97
N ASN A 195 -15.29 4.46 -22.85
CA ASN A 195 -14.61 5.36 -23.78
C ASN A 195 -15.56 5.93 -24.83
N ALA A 196 -16.46 5.12 -25.39
CA ALA A 196 -17.50 5.59 -26.30
C ALA A 196 -18.40 6.66 -25.65
N THR A 197 -18.80 6.43 -24.39
CA THR A 197 -19.57 7.41 -23.61
C THR A 197 -18.76 8.67 -23.30
N GLY A 198 -17.47 8.52 -23.00
CA GLY A 198 -16.53 9.61 -22.77
C GLY A 198 -16.42 10.55 -23.97
N PHE A 199 -16.14 9.99 -25.15
CA PHE A 199 -16.11 10.76 -26.40
C PHE A 199 -17.44 11.44 -26.69
N ARG A 200 -18.56 10.72 -26.57
CA ARG A 200 -19.90 11.31 -26.78
C ARG A 200 -20.14 12.51 -25.86
N LYS A 201 -19.74 12.43 -24.59
CA LYS A 201 -19.96 13.51 -23.62
C LYS A 201 -19.00 14.68 -23.80
N ILE A 202 -17.73 14.45 -24.13
CA ILE A 202 -16.76 15.54 -24.32
C ILE A 202 -17.04 16.30 -25.62
N LEU A 203 -17.38 15.60 -26.71
CA LEU A 203 -17.75 16.22 -27.99
C LEU A 203 -19.05 17.01 -27.85
N LYS A 204 -20.05 16.47 -27.13
CA LYS A 204 -21.27 17.24 -26.81
C LYS A 204 -20.97 18.47 -25.93
N LYS A 205 -19.96 18.40 -25.06
CA LYS A 205 -19.54 19.54 -24.23
C LYS A 205 -18.87 20.61 -25.07
N HIS A 206 -18.01 20.21 -26.02
CA HIS A 206 -17.42 21.10 -27.02
C HIS A 206 -18.51 21.89 -27.74
N ASP A 207 -19.47 21.20 -28.39
CA ASP A 207 -20.55 21.83 -29.17
C ASP A 207 -21.39 22.81 -28.33
N LYS A 208 -21.63 22.46 -27.06
CA LYS A 208 -22.37 23.33 -26.14
C LYS A 208 -21.60 24.60 -25.76
N LEU A 209 -20.27 24.54 -25.72
CA LEU A 209 -19.42 25.69 -25.33
C LEU A 209 -19.08 26.57 -26.53
N THR A 210 -18.79 25.99 -27.69
CA THR A 210 -18.47 26.70 -28.94
C THR A 210 -19.72 27.24 -29.64
N GLY A 211 -20.87 26.59 -29.45
CA GLY A 211 -22.10 26.90 -30.19
C GLY A 211 -22.09 26.38 -31.63
N ASN A 212 -21.20 25.44 -31.97
CA ASN A 212 -21.11 24.81 -33.29
C ASN A 212 -21.49 23.31 -33.25
N GLU A 213 -21.64 22.67 -34.42
CA GLU A 213 -21.97 21.23 -34.54
C GLU A 213 -20.77 20.36 -34.94
N ARG A 214 -19.55 20.93 -34.92
CA ARG A 214 -18.34 20.24 -35.40
C ARG A 214 -17.97 19.02 -34.56
N GLY A 215 -18.25 19.01 -33.26
CA GLY A 215 -18.01 17.84 -32.40
C GLY A 215 -18.93 16.67 -32.71
N LEU A 216 -20.20 16.93 -33.07
CA LEU A 216 -21.12 15.92 -33.57
C LEU A 216 -20.61 15.31 -34.89
N ASP A 217 -20.20 16.15 -35.85
CA ASP A 217 -19.64 15.71 -37.12
C ASP A 217 -18.38 14.87 -36.92
N TRP A 218 -17.49 15.29 -36.02
CA TRP A 218 -16.29 14.54 -35.69
C TRP A 218 -16.62 13.20 -35.04
N ARG A 219 -17.63 13.15 -34.15
CA ARG A 219 -18.09 11.88 -33.54
C ARG A 219 -18.54 10.88 -34.59
N ILE A 220 -19.40 11.30 -35.51
CA ILE A 220 -19.97 10.43 -36.55
C ILE A 220 -18.89 9.98 -37.52
N ASN A 221 -17.99 10.88 -37.92
CA ASN A 221 -16.98 10.59 -38.94
C ASN A 221 -15.74 9.88 -38.42
N LYS A 222 -15.40 10.00 -37.14
CA LYS A 222 -14.18 9.42 -36.55
C LYS A 222 -14.48 8.37 -35.50
N VAL A 223 -15.27 8.70 -34.47
CA VAL A 223 -15.52 7.78 -33.35
C VAL A 223 -16.43 6.62 -33.76
N GLU A 224 -17.58 6.91 -34.35
CA GLU A 224 -18.56 5.86 -34.71
C GLU A 224 -18.07 4.98 -35.88
N LYS A 225 -17.10 5.45 -36.67
CA LYS A 225 -16.42 4.68 -37.73
C LYS A 225 -15.12 4.01 -37.27
N SER A 226 -14.70 4.22 -36.02
CA SER A 226 -13.45 3.65 -35.51
C SER A 226 -13.56 2.15 -35.24
N SER A 227 -12.42 1.46 -35.26
CA SER A 227 -12.37 0.02 -35.00
C SER A 227 -12.86 -0.33 -33.60
N PHE A 228 -12.54 0.48 -32.59
CA PHE A 228 -12.99 0.19 -31.22
C PHE A 228 -14.50 0.32 -31.06
N PHE A 229 -15.20 1.14 -31.84
CA PHE A 229 -16.65 1.32 -31.72
C PHE A 229 -17.45 0.28 -32.52
N LEU A 230 -17.01 -0.04 -33.74
CA LEU A 230 -17.74 -0.95 -34.64
C LEU A 230 -17.49 -2.43 -34.33
N ASN A 231 -16.37 -2.78 -33.72
CA ASN A 231 -16.02 -4.17 -33.48
C ASN A 231 -16.99 -4.83 -32.45
N ARG A 232 -17.71 -5.86 -32.90
CA ARG A 232 -18.65 -6.71 -32.12
C ARG A 232 -18.07 -8.08 -31.74
N GLU A 233 -16.79 -8.33 -32.04
CA GLU A 233 -16.13 -9.59 -31.72
C GLU A 233 -16.11 -9.84 -30.21
N ILE A 234 -16.04 -8.79 -29.38
CA ILE A 234 -16.08 -8.93 -27.92
C ILE A 234 -17.38 -9.57 -27.42
N GLU A 235 -18.53 -9.14 -27.95
CA GLU A 235 -19.85 -9.69 -27.61
C GLU A 235 -19.97 -11.15 -28.06
N THR A 236 -19.40 -11.45 -29.23
CA THR A 236 -19.36 -12.81 -29.79
C THR A 236 -18.49 -13.73 -28.93
N LEU A 237 -17.30 -13.27 -28.52
CA LEU A 237 -16.39 -14.02 -27.63
C LEU A 237 -17.04 -14.29 -26.27
N ILE A 238 -17.70 -13.30 -25.67
CA ILE A 238 -18.43 -13.46 -24.41
C ILE A 238 -19.49 -14.56 -24.55
N THR A 239 -20.31 -14.50 -25.60
CA THR A 239 -21.37 -15.49 -25.85
C THR A 239 -20.81 -16.90 -26.08
N ASN A 240 -19.69 -17.02 -26.81
CA ASN A 240 -19.02 -18.29 -27.05
C ASN A 240 -18.47 -18.90 -25.75
N VAL A 241 -17.89 -18.08 -24.87
CA VAL A 241 -17.41 -18.51 -23.56
C VAL A 241 -18.56 -18.94 -22.65
N GLU A 242 -19.66 -18.19 -22.61
CA GLU A 242 -20.86 -18.57 -21.85
C GLU A 242 -21.39 -19.92 -22.30
N THR A 243 -21.50 -20.12 -23.62
CA THR A 243 -21.99 -21.35 -24.23
C THR A 243 -21.06 -22.53 -23.88
N SER A 244 -19.74 -22.35 -23.99
CA SER A 244 -18.75 -23.37 -23.65
C SER A 244 -18.83 -23.75 -22.16
N VAL A 245 -18.92 -22.78 -21.26
CA VAL A 245 -19.00 -23.05 -19.81
C VAL A 245 -20.31 -23.71 -19.42
N ILE A 246 -21.44 -23.24 -19.96
CA ILE A 246 -22.76 -23.79 -19.64
C ILE A 246 -22.89 -25.22 -20.16
N ASN A 247 -22.60 -25.44 -21.44
CA ASN A 247 -22.86 -26.73 -22.09
C ASN A 247 -21.78 -27.75 -21.74
N ASP A 248 -20.51 -27.37 -21.79
CA ASP A 248 -19.41 -28.33 -21.74
C ASP A 248 -18.84 -28.55 -20.34
N LEU A 249 -18.91 -27.54 -19.46
CA LEU A 249 -18.32 -27.62 -18.12
C LEU A 249 -19.37 -27.78 -17.01
N GLU A 250 -20.56 -27.24 -17.16
CA GLU A 250 -21.65 -27.33 -16.16
C GLU A 250 -22.82 -28.23 -16.62
N GLY A 251 -22.62 -29.03 -17.68
CA GLY A 251 -23.56 -30.06 -18.12
C GLY A 251 -24.93 -29.53 -18.53
N GLY A 252 -24.98 -28.32 -19.10
CA GLY A 252 -26.21 -27.63 -19.50
C GLY A 252 -26.88 -26.81 -18.39
N ASN A 253 -26.33 -26.79 -17.17
CA ASN A 253 -26.91 -26.00 -16.07
C ASN A 253 -26.55 -24.50 -16.19
N ARG A 254 -27.41 -23.74 -16.87
CA ARG A 254 -27.25 -22.28 -17.06
C ARG A 254 -27.11 -21.51 -15.75
N GLN A 255 -27.84 -21.89 -14.70
CA GLN A 255 -27.74 -21.19 -13.41
C GLN A 255 -26.37 -21.39 -12.76
N ALA A 256 -25.84 -22.62 -12.78
CA ALA A 256 -24.51 -22.91 -12.26
C ALA A 256 -23.42 -22.22 -13.08
N GLY A 257 -23.51 -22.27 -14.41
CA GLY A 257 -22.57 -21.60 -15.33
C GLY A 257 -22.56 -20.08 -15.14
N MET A 258 -23.72 -19.43 -15.18
CA MET A 258 -23.80 -17.98 -14.97
C MET A 258 -23.43 -17.56 -13.55
N LYS A 259 -23.74 -18.36 -12.53
CA LYS A 259 -23.29 -18.09 -11.15
C LYS A 259 -21.76 -18.15 -11.04
N ARG A 260 -21.13 -19.04 -11.79
CA ARG A 260 -19.66 -19.13 -11.89
C ARG A 260 -19.08 -18.00 -12.73
N LEU A 261 -19.74 -17.54 -13.78
CA LEU A 261 -19.21 -16.46 -14.62
C LEU A 261 -19.45 -15.05 -14.03
N LYS A 262 -20.49 -14.90 -13.20
CA LYS A 262 -20.80 -13.64 -12.53
C LYS A 262 -19.59 -13.10 -11.78
N VAL A 263 -19.20 -11.89 -12.15
CA VAL A 263 -18.20 -11.10 -11.45
C VAL A 263 -18.81 -10.65 -10.12
N PRO A 264 -18.23 -11.00 -8.97
CA PRO A 264 -18.64 -10.42 -7.69
C PRO A 264 -18.51 -8.90 -7.80
N PRO A 265 -19.42 -8.12 -7.19
CA PRO A 265 -19.26 -6.67 -7.17
C PRO A 265 -17.88 -6.32 -6.61
N LEU A 266 -17.14 -5.42 -7.29
CA LEU A 266 -15.79 -4.95 -6.92
C LEU A 266 -15.73 -4.33 -5.51
N SER A 267 -16.89 -4.01 -4.94
CA SER A 267 -17.04 -3.53 -3.56
C SER A 267 -17.57 -4.65 -2.67
N GLU A 268 -16.71 -5.09 -1.75
CA GLU A 268 -17.02 -6.12 -0.76
C GLU A 268 -18.10 -5.61 0.21
N LYS A 269 -19.25 -6.29 0.29
CA LYS A 269 -20.29 -5.94 1.28
C LYS A 269 -19.79 -6.26 2.69
N GLN A 270 -19.59 -5.21 3.50
CA GLN A 270 -19.19 -5.36 4.90
C GLN A 270 -20.33 -5.98 5.71
N LYS A 271 -20.00 -6.97 6.54
CA LYS A 271 -20.96 -7.58 7.47
C LYS A 271 -20.99 -6.74 8.77
N PRO A 272 -22.15 -6.19 9.19
CA PRO A 272 -22.22 -5.34 10.38
C PRO A 272 -21.67 -6.00 11.65
N LEU A 273 -21.91 -7.30 11.82
CA LEU A 273 -21.40 -8.07 12.96
C LEU A 273 -19.87 -8.13 13.00
N THR A 274 -19.21 -8.28 11.86
CA THR A 274 -17.74 -8.30 11.76
C THR A 274 -17.16 -6.97 12.23
N THR A 275 -17.75 -5.84 11.81
CA THR A 275 -17.33 -4.50 12.23
C THR A 275 -17.54 -4.29 13.73
N PHE A 276 -18.69 -4.70 14.27
CA PHE A 276 -18.96 -4.61 15.70
C PHE A 276 -17.99 -5.45 16.53
N SER A 277 -17.80 -6.73 16.18
CA SER A 277 -16.88 -7.63 16.89
C SER A 277 -15.42 -7.17 16.80
N LEU A 278 -14.99 -6.64 15.66
CA LEU A 278 -13.67 -6.02 15.52
C LEU A 278 -13.50 -4.86 16.52
N GLY A 279 -14.46 -3.94 16.57
CA GLY A 279 -14.44 -2.81 17.51
C GLY A 279 -14.43 -3.28 18.96
N LEU A 280 -15.23 -4.29 19.30
CA LEU A 280 -15.28 -4.90 20.63
C LEU A 280 -13.93 -5.51 21.01
N PHE A 281 -13.32 -6.33 20.15
CA PHE A 281 -12.04 -6.98 20.45
C PHE A 281 -10.88 -5.99 20.54
N ILE A 282 -10.85 -4.95 19.70
CA ILE A 282 -9.86 -3.87 19.82
C ILE A 282 -10.06 -3.13 21.15
N GLY A 283 -11.29 -2.73 21.46
CA GLY A 283 -11.61 -2.01 22.70
C GLY A 283 -11.25 -2.83 23.95
N ALA A 284 -11.64 -4.11 23.99
CA ALA A 284 -11.27 -5.03 25.06
C ALA A 284 -9.75 -5.21 25.16
N SER A 285 -9.05 -5.38 24.04
CA SER A 285 -7.58 -5.50 24.03
C SER A 285 -6.91 -4.27 24.62
N ILE A 286 -7.37 -3.06 24.29
CA ILE A 286 -6.82 -1.81 24.84
C ILE A 286 -7.00 -1.75 26.36
N VAL A 287 -8.20 -2.05 26.86
CA VAL A 287 -8.48 -2.06 28.31
C VAL A 287 -7.61 -3.10 29.03
N LEU A 288 -7.47 -4.30 28.48
CA LEU A 288 -6.64 -5.35 29.07
C LEU A 288 -5.15 -5.01 29.04
N LEU A 289 -4.66 -4.39 27.95
CA LEU A 289 -3.28 -3.91 27.86
C LEU A 289 -3.00 -2.82 28.90
N LEU A 290 -3.93 -1.88 29.09
CA LEU A 290 -3.84 -0.88 30.16
C LEU A 290 -3.82 -1.56 31.54
N ALA A 291 -4.66 -2.57 31.76
CA ALA A 291 -4.65 -3.33 33.01
C ALA A 291 -3.31 -4.05 33.26
N ILE A 292 -2.69 -4.62 32.22
CA ILE A 292 -1.34 -5.22 32.30
C ILE A 292 -0.32 -4.18 32.74
N ILE A 293 -0.32 -3.00 32.10
CA ILE A 293 0.62 -1.92 32.40
C ILE A 293 0.42 -1.41 33.84
N LEU A 294 -0.83 -1.18 34.26
CA LEU A 294 -1.16 -0.76 35.62
C LEU A 294 -0.74 -1.82 36.65
N THR A 295 -1.02 -3.09 36.38
CA THR A 295 -0.63 -4.21 37.27
C THR A 295 0.89 -4.32 37.37
N TRP A 296 1.61 -4.19 36.25
CA TRP A 296 3.07 -4.20 36.23
C TRP A 296 3.67 -3.04 37.05
N MET A 297 3.07 -1.85 36.99
CA MET A 297 3.52 -0.70 37.78
C MET A 297 3.16 -0.80 39.26
N ALA A 298 1.99 -1.35 39.59
CA ALA A 298 1.46 -1.41 40.95
C ALA A 298 2.01 -2.59 41.76
N THR A 299 2.45 -3.67 41.11
CA THR A 299 2.91 -4.88 41.81
C THR A 299 4.35 -4.71 42.26
N PRO A 300 4.66 -4.78 43.57
CA PRO A 300 6.04 -4.76 44.04
C PRO A 300 6.82 -5.92 43.42
N GLY A 301 8.04 -5.63 42.95
CA GLY A 301 8.84 -6.61 42.24
C GLY A 301 9.06 -7.86 43.09
N ARG A 302 8.53 -9.00 42.63
CA ARG A 302 8.74 -10.32 43.26
C ARG A 302 10.21 -10.74 43.03
N PRO A 303 11.05 -10.79 44.08
CA PRO A 303 12.51 -10.96 43.92
C PRO A 303 12.94 -12.35 43.43
N GLN A 304 12.07 -13.37 43.54
CA GLN A 304 12.34 -14.75 43.12
C GLN A 304 11.59 -15.14 41.83
N GLU A 305 10.90 -14.18 41.18
CA GLU A 305 10.14 -14.47 39.96
C GLU A 305 11.04 -14.33 38.72
N PRO A 306 11.15 -15.37 37.86
CA PRO A 306 11.95 -15.33 36.64
C PRO A 306 11.19 -14.59 35.53
N LYS A 307 11.03 -13.27 35.67
CA LYS A 307 10.19 -12.42 34.80
C LYS A 307 10.57 -12.52 33.31
N TRP A 308 11.85 -12.65 33.00
CA TRP A 308 12.33 -12.73 31.61
C TRP A 308 11.93 -14.02 30.90
N VAL A 309 11.74 -15.12 31.63
CA VAL A 309 11.20 -16.38 31.08
C VAL A 309 9.79 -16.11 30.56
N ALA A 310 8.93 -15.52 31.39
CA ALA A 310 7.56 -15.20 31.01
C ALA A 310 7.50 -14.23 29.82
N VAL A 311 8.35 -13.19 29.80
CA VAL A 311 8.43 -12.26 28.67
C VAL A 311 8.76 -12.99 27.37
N ARG A 312 9.74 -13.90 27.35
CA ARG A 312 10.08 -14.68 26.14
C ARG A 312 8.93 -15.59 25.69
N LEU A 313 8.22 -16.23 26.63
CA LEU A 313 7.07 -17.09 26.33
C LEU A 313 5.90 -16.32 25.71
N PHE A 314 5.68 -15.06 26.10
CA PHE A 314 4.60 -14.22 25.58
C PHE A 314 4.99 -13.35 24.38
N ARG A 315 6.27 -13.00 24.22
CA ARG A 315 6.76 -12.09 23.16
C ARG A 315 6.58 -12.67 21.76
N GLY A 316 6.98 -13.92 21.53
CA GLY A 316 6.82 -14.59 20.23
C GLY A 316 5.38 -14.56 19.68
N PRO A 317 4.38 -15.06 20.45
CA PRO A 317 2.97 -14.98 20.07
C PRO A 317 2.48 -13.55 19.82
N LEU A 318 2.86 -12.59 20.67
CA LEU A 318 2.47 -11.18 20.50
C LEU A 318 2.95 -10.62 19.16
N LEU A 319 4.23 -10.82 18.82
CA LEU A 319 4.81 -10.35 17.56
C LEU A 319 4.09 -10.94 16.35
N LEU A 320 3.71 -12.22 16.42
CA LEU A 320 2.93 -12.88 15.37
C LEU A 320 1.54 -12.23 15.24
N PHE A 321 0.80 -12.07 16.34
CA PHE A 321 -0.55 -11.48 16.28
C PHE A 321 -0.53 -10.01 15.82
N LEU A 322 0.47 -9.24 16.28
CA LEU A 322 0.69 -7.87 15.82
C LEU A 322 0.98 -7.82 14.32
N SER A 323 1.81 -8.74 13.80
CA SER A 323 2.12 -8.81 12.37
C SER A 323 0.87 -9.08 11.51
N ILE A 324 -0.04 -9.96 11.98
CA ILE A 324 -1.29 -10.28 11.29
C ILE A 324 -2.25 -9.08 11.35
N PHE A 325 -2.35 -8.40 12.49
CA PHE A 325 -3.16 -7.19 12.62
C PHE A 325 -2.69 -6.09 11.66
N LEU A 326 -1.39 -5.84 11.61
CA LEU A 326 -0.79 -4.86 10.71
C LEU A 326 -0.91 -5.26 9.23
N CYS A 327 -0.91 -6.56 8.91
CA CYS A 327 -1.24 -7.05 7.57
C CYS A 327 -2.69 -6.71 7.18
N GLY A 328 -3.64 -6.82 8.13
CA GLY A 328 -5.02 -6.37 7.92
C GLY A 328 -5.12 -4.87 7.65
N VAL A 329 -4.34 -4.04 8.38
CA VAL A 329 -4.25 -2.60 8.12
C VAL A 329 -3.66 -2.31 6.73
N ASN A 330 -2.62 -3.05 6.32
CA ASN A 330 -2.06 -2.95 4.96
C ASN A 330 -3.10 -3.24 3.90
N MET A 331 -3.89 -4.31 4.05
CA MET A 331 -4.98 -4.64 3.11
C MET A 331 -6.03 -3.53 3.03
N ALA A 332 -6.39 -2.93 4.16
CA ALA A 332 -7.30 -1.78 4.19
C ALA A 332 -6.70 -0.57 3.44
N GLY A 333 -5.42 -0.28 3.66
CA GLY A 333 -4.72 0.82 3.00
C GLY A 333 -4.53 0.59 1.50
N TRP A 334 -4.24 -0.63 1.06
CA TRP A 334 -4.18 -1.01 -0.36
C TRP A 334 -5.54 -0.86 -1.03
N ALA A 335 -6.60 -1.36 -0.40
CA ALA A 335 -7.97 -1.21 -0.92
C ALA A 335 -8.36 0.27 -1.04
N ALA A 336 -8.05 1.10 -0.04
CA ALA A 336 -8.32 2.54 -0.07
C ALA A 336 -7.50 3.29 -1.15
N ALA A 337 -6.27 2.85 -1.40
CA ALA A 337 -5.40 3.42 -2.43
C ALA A 337 -5.71 2.91 -3.86
N GLY A 338 -6.61 1.93 -4.01
CA GLY A 338 -6.92 1.31 -5.31
C GLY A 338 -5.86 0.32 -5.80
N VAL A 339 -5.02 -0.19 -4.90
CA VAL A 339 -4.02 -1.23 -5.21
C VAL A 339 -4.71 -2.60 -5.22
N ASN A 340 -4.66 -3.28 -6.36
CA ASN A 340 -5.26 -4.59 -6.58
C ASN A 340 -4.45 -5.73 -5.92
N HIS A 341 -4.46 -5.77 -4.58
CA HIS A 341 -3.73 -6.76 -3.79
C HIS A 341 -4.24 -8.19 -4.00
N VAL A 342 -5.52 -8.37 -4.33
CA VAL A 342 -6.10 -9.70 -4.63
C VAL A 342 -5.44 -10.32 -5.86
N LEU A 343 -5.25 -9.51 -6.92
CA LEU A 343 -4.53 -9.93 -8.12
C LEU A 343 -3.05 -10.22 -7.82
N ILE A 344 -2.38 -9.33 -7.09
CA ILE A 344 -0.93 -9.45 -6.79
C ILE A 344 -0.63 -10.73 -5.99
N PHE A 345 -1.45 -11.06 -5.00
CA PHE A 345 -1.30 -12.28 -4.21
C PHE A 345 -1.89 -13.53 -4.87
N GLU A 346 -2.42 -13.40 -6.10
CA GLU A 346 -3.08 -14.48 -6.87
C GLU A 346 -4.22 -15.17 -6.09
N VAL A 347 -4.88 -14.42 -5.21
CA VAL A 347 -5.97 -14.92 -4.38
C VAL A 347 -7.26 -14.91 -5.21
N ASP A 348 -8.13 -15.89 -4.99
CA ASP A 348 -9.42 -15.93 -5.65
C ASP A 348 -10.30 -14.74 -5.19
N PRO A 349 -10.73 -13.85 -6.09
CA PRO A 349 -11.58 -12.69 -5.75
C PRO A 349 -12.96 -13.10 -5.20
N ARG A 350 -13.36 -14.36 -5.31
CA ARG A 350 -14.66 -14.85 -4.82
C ARG A 350 -14.59 -15.41 -3.40
N ASN A 351 -13.40 -15.79 -2.96
CA ASN A 351 -13.19 -16.52 -1.73
C ASN A 351 -11.87 -16.09 -1.08
N HIS A 352 -11.87 -14.88 -0.53
CA HIS A 352 -10.75 -14.33 0.23
C HIS A 352 -11.24 -13.79 1.57
N LEU A 353 -10.30 -13.62 2.51
CA LEU A 353 -10.58 -12.88 3.73
C LEU A 353 -10.66 -11.39 3.40
N SER A 354 -11.67 -10.73 3.93
CA SER A 354 -11.69 -9.27 3.98
C SER A 354 -10.69 -8.75 5.02
N TYR A 355 -10.20 -7.53 4.82
CA TYR A 355 -9.28 -6.89 5.76
C TYR A 355 -9.86 -6.80 7.18
N GLN A 356 -11.16 -6.53 7.33
CA GLN A 356 -11.85 -6.49 8.63
C GLN A 356 -11.86 -7.85 9.33
N THR A 357 -12.08 -8.93 8.57
CA THR A 357 -12.09 -10.28 9.14
C THR A 357 -10.69 -10.68 9.60
N LEU A 358 -9.65 -10.34 8.84
CA LEU A 358 -8.26 -10.58 9.23
C LEU A 358 -7.90 -9.80 10.51
N MET A 359 -8.27 -8.52 10.57
CA MET A 359 -8.08 -7.70 11.76
C MET A 359 -8.89 -8.24 12.95
N GLN A 360 -10.11 -8.73 12.74
CA GLN A 360 -10.96 -9.29 13.80
C GLN A 360 -10.28 -10.52 14.42
N ILE A 361 -9.77 -11.43 13.60
CA ILE A 361 -9.03 -12.62 14.07
C ILE A 361 -7.80 -12.19 14.87
N ALA A 362 -7.01 -11.24 14.35
CA ALA A 362 -5.82 -10.78 15.04
C ALA A 362 -6.13 -10.08 16.38
N SER A 363 -7.14 -9.20 16.41
CA SER A 363 -7.59 -8.52 17.64
C SER A 363 -8.14 -9.50 18.66
N PHE A 364 -8.84 -10.56 18.23
CA PHE A 364 -9.27 -11.64 19.11
C PHE A 364 -8.08 -12.38 19.73
N MET A 365 -7.04 -12.69 18.94
CA MET A 365 -5.83 -13.34 19.46
C MET A 365 -5.03 -12.44 20.41
N ILE A 366 -4.95 -11.13 20.14
CA ILE A 366 -4.34 -10.15 21.05
C ILE A 366 -5.14 -10.05 22.36
N MET A 367 -6.48 -10.07 22.29
CA MET A 367 -7.32 -10.10 23.48
C MET A 367 -7.06 -11.36 24.33
N LEU A 368 -7.01 -12.55 23.71
CA LEU A 368 -6.68 -13.80 24.40
C LEU A 368 -5.26 -13.77 24.99
N TRP A 369 -4.30 -13.20 24.26
CA TRP A 369 -2.94 -12.99 24.75
C TRP A 369 -2.94 -12.10 26.00
N SER A 370 -3.67 -10.98 25.99
CA SER A 370 -3.76 -10.08 27.14
C SER A 370 -4.40 -10.76 28.36
N PHE A 371 -5.43 -11.58 28.15
CA PHE A 371 -6.00 -12.41 29.21
C PHE A 371 -4.99 -13.41 29.78
N ALA A 372 -4.20 -14.07 28.92
CA ALA A 372 -3.19 -15.03 29.37
C ALA A 372 -2.05 -14.36 30.16
N VAL A 373 -1.64 -13.14 29.78
CA VAL A 373 -0.67 -12.34 30.54
C VAL A 373 -1.23 -11.92 31.90
N LEU A 374 -2.49 -11.48 31.97
CA LEU A 374 -3.13 -11.17 33.24
C LEU A 374 -3.27 -12.41 34.12
N ALA A 375 -3.64 -13.55 33.55
CA ALA A 375 -3.70 -14.82 34.28
C ALA A 375 -2.32 -15.22 34.84
N TYR A 376 -1.23 -14.97 34.10
CA TYR A 376 0.14 -15.13 34.60
C TYR A 376 0.41 -14.17 35.78
N LEU A 377 0.10 -12.88 35.64
CA LEU A 377 0.38 -11.88 36.69
C LEU A 377 -0.36 -12.19 38.00
N TYR A 378 -1.62 -12.61 37.90
CA TYR A 378 -2.49 -12.97 39.01
C TYR A 378 -2.46 -14.46 39.39
N ALA A 379 -1.55 -15.26 38.81
CA ALA A 379 -1.53 -16.71 38.99
C ALA A 379 -1.52 -17.16 40.47
N HIS A 380 -0.72 -16.48 41.29
CA HIS A 380 -0.67 -16.72 42.75
C HIS A 380 -2.01 -16.48 43.44
N MET A 381 -2.74 -15.43 43.06
CA MET A 381 -4.05 -15.12 43.63
C MET A 381 -5.14 -16.08 43.13
N LEU A 382 -4.98 -16.60 41.92
CA LEU A 382 -5.90 -17.54 41.28
C LEU A 382 -5.59 -19.00 41.64
N HIS A 383 -4.52 -19.27 42.40
CA HIS A 383 -4.03 -20.60 42.71
C HIS A 383 -3.79 -21.48 41.45
N ILE A 384 -3.37 -20.87 40.34
CA ILE A 384 -3.00 -21.57 39.11
C ILE A 384 -1.48 -21.57 38.93
N PRO A 385 -0.90 -22.59 38.26
CA PRO A 385 0.52 -22.58 37.93
C PRO A 385 0.87 -21.37 37.03
N PRO A 386 1.86 -20.52 37.39
CA PRO A 386 2.18 -19.32 36.64
C PRO A 386 2.50 -19.54 35.16
N PHE A 387 3.11 -20.67 34.81
CA PHE A 387 3.46 -20.99 33.42
C PHE A 387 2.40 -21.80 32.66
N ALA A 388 1.25 -22.12 33.26
CA ALA A 388 0.14 -22.74 32.52
C ALA A 388 -0.52 -21.79 31.49
N PRO A 389 -0.79 -20.49 31.77
CA PRO A 389 -1.41 -19.58 30.82
C PRO A 389 -0.72 -19.45 29.44
N PRO A 390 0.62 -19.28 29.33
CA PRO A 390 1.27 -19.24 28.02
C PRO A 390 1.15 -20.58 27.26
N LEU A 391 1.16 -21.72 27.95
CA LEU A 391 0.93 -23.03 27.32
C LEU A 391 -0.48 -23.15 26.76
N VAL A 392 -1.49 -22.81 27.57
CA VAL A 392 -2.89 -22.85 27.18
C VAL A 392 -3.15 -21.95 25.97
N LEU A 393 -2.59 -20.73 25.95
CA LEU A 393 -2.69 -19.83 24.81
C LEU A 393 -2.17 -20.48 23.52
N MET A 394 -0.98 -21.09 23.56
CA MET A 394 -0.40 -21.73 22.38
C MET A 394 -1.20 -22.96 21.91
N ILE A 395 -1.73 -23.75 22.85
CA ILE A 395 -2.63 -24.87 22.52
C ILE A 395 -3.88 -24.35 21.81
N VAL A 396 -4.52 -23.30 22.34
CA VAL A 396 -5.70 -22.68 21.70
C VAL A 396 -5.36 -22.19 20.30
N CYS A 397 -4.21 -21.53 20.10
CA CYS A 397 -3.77 -21.10 18.77
C CYS A 397 -3.56 -22.28 17.80
N LEU A 398 -2.92 -23.36 18.23
CA LEU A 398 -2.70 -24.56 17.40
C LEU A 398 -4.01 -25.25 17.05
N VAL A 399 -4.92 -25.40 18.02
CA VAL A 399 -6.25 -25.96 17.80
C VAL A 399 -7.02 -25.11 16.79
N LEU A 400 -7.02 -23.78 16.93
CA LEU A 400 -7.70 -22.87 15.99
C LEU A 400 -7.06 -22.89 14.60
N LEU A 401 -5.74 -23.06 14.47
CA LEU A 401 -5.05 -23.10 13.18
C LEU A 401 -5.28 -24.43 12.44
N LEU A 402 -5.20 -25.56 13.16
CA LEU A 402 -5.25 -26.91 12.58
C LEU A 402 -6.66 -27.50 12.52
N ASN A 403 -7.67 -26.80 13.02
CA ASN A 403 -9.05 -27.30 13.06
C ASN A 403 -9.53 -27.71 11.64
N PRO A 404 -9.97 -28.97 11.43
CA PRO A 404 -10.43 -29.45 10.14
C PRO A 404 -11.89 -29.07 9.82
N ILE A 405 -12.64 -28.55 10.80
CA ILE A 405 -14.06 -28.22 10.66
C ILE A 405 -14.25 -27.09 9.64
N ALA A 406 -15.10 -27.36 8.64
CA ALA A 406 -15.39 -26.44 7.53
C ALA A 406 -16.62 -25.56 7.78
N LYS A 407 -17.47 -25.88 8.77
CA LYS A 407 -18.71 -25.17 9.06
C LYS A 407 -18.88 -24.90 10.56
N PRO A 408 -19.40 -23.73 10.97
CA PRO A 408 -19.77 -22.61 10.11
C PRO A 408 -18.53 -21.85 9.59
N ASP A 409 -18.52 -21.55 8.29
CA ASP A 409 -17.39 -20.89 7.61
C ASP A 409 -17.13 -19.48 8.16
N SER A 410 -18.13 -18.88 8.80
CA SER A 410 -18.05 -17.59 9.50
C SER A 410 -17.14 -17.58 10.73
N VAL A 411 -16.80 -18.75 11.28
CA VAL A 411 -15.99 -18.85 12.52
C VAL A 411 -14.60 -19.43 12.22
N PHE A 412 -14.51 -20.40 11.32
CA PHE A 412 -13.28 -21.18 11.17
C PHE A 412 -12.49 -20.92 9.89
N HIS A 413 -13.06 -20.27 8.87
CA HIS A 413 -12.35 -19.88 7.63
C HIS A 413 -11.34 -20.92 7.11
N ARG A 414 -11.79 -22.16 6.96
CA ARG A 414 -10.91 -23.32 6.72
C ARG A 414 -10.01 -23.12 5.50
N ASN A 415 -10.59 -22.67 4.38
CA ASN A 415 -9.86 -22.49 3.14
C ASN A 415 -8.66 -21.56 3.30
N SER A 416 -8.85 -20.46 4.02
CA SER A 416 -7.80 -19.47 4.26
C SER A 416 -6.70 -19.97 5.21
N ARG A 417 -7.06 -20.71 6.26
CA ARG A 417 -6.05 -21.31 7.17
C ARG A 417 -5.17 -22.33 6.45
N PHE A 418 -5.78 -23.23 5.69
CA PHE A 418 -5.03 -24.23 4.92
C PHE A 418 -4.27 -23.60 3.75
N TRP A 419 -4.75 -22.49 3.19
CA TRP A 419 -3.99 -21.67 2.25
C TRP A 419 -2.71 -21.11 2.90
N LEU A 420 -2.81 -20.54 4.11
CA LEU A 420 -1.65 -20.06 4.86
C LEU A 420 -0.68 -21.20 5.16
N LEU A 421 -1.16 -22.32 5.71
CA LEU A 421 -0.33 -23.50 6.01
C LEU A 421 0.38 -24.04 4.77
N LYS A 422 -0.31 -24.10 3.63
CA LYS A 422 0.26 -24.53 2.35
C LYS A 422 1.40 -23.62 1.91
N HIS A 423 1.25 -22.30 2.03
CA HIS A 423 2.30 -21.35 1.65
C HIS A 423 3.46 -21.35 2.65
N CYS A 424 3.20 -21.46 3.96
CA CYS A 424 4.26 -21.69 4.95
C CYS A 424 5.06 -22.97 4.63
N TYR A 425 4.37 -24.08 4.33
CA TYR A 425 5.01 -25.33 3.92
C TYR A 425 5.91 -25.14 2.69
N LYS A 426 5.41 -24.46 1.65
CA LYS A 426 6.20 -24.15 0.44
C LYS A 426 7.43 -23.27 0.73
N CYS A 427 7.37 -22.36 1.70
CA CYS A 427 8.53 -21.58 2.12
C CYS A 427 9.63 -22.48 2.69
N PHE A 428 9.29 -23.37 3.62
CA PHE A 428 10.25 -24.31 4.22
C PHE A 428 10.77 -25.36 3.23
N THR A 429 9.98 -25.72 2.21
CA THR A 429 10.32 -26.69 1.16
C THR A 429 10.67 -26.03 -0.18
N SER A 430 11.07 -24.76 -0.15
CA SER A 430 11.27 -23.92 -1.34
C SER A 430 12.19 -24.51 -2.42
N PRO A 431 13.24 -25.33 -2.14
CA PRO A 431 14.04 -25.94 -3.19
C PRO A 431 13.26 -26.87 -4.13
N PHE A 432 12.11 -27.40 -3.69
CA PHE A 432 11.34 -28.42 -4.39
C PHE A 432 10.09 -27.89 -5.10
N HIS A 433 9.78 -26.60 -4.93
CA HIS A 433 8.56 -26.01 -5.46
C HIS A 433 8.85 -24.77 -6.32
N PHE A 434 7.89 -24.44 -7.18
CA PHE A 434 7.91 -23.15 -7.86
C PHE A 434 7.55 -22.05 -6.85
N VAL A 435 8.34 -20.96 -6.85
CA VAL A 435 8.21 -19.85 -5.89
C VAL A 435 7.35 -18.74 -6.51
N THR A 436 6.15 -18.56 -5.97
CA THR A 436 5.21 -17.51 -6.39
C THR A 436 5.48 -16.17 -5.68
N PHE A 437 4.77 -15.11 -6.07
CA PHE A 437 4.84 -13.81 -5.39
C PHE A 437 4.57 -13.93 -3.89
N THR A 438 3.48 -14.62 -3.55
CA THR A 438 3.04 -14.87 -2.18
C THR A 438 4.09 -15.60 -1.35
N ASP A 439 4.75 -16.63 -1.92
CA ASP A 439 5.76 -17.43 -1.20
C ASP A 439 6.99 -16.57 -0.83
N PHE A 440 7.44 -15.71 -1.75
CA PHE A 440 8.60 -14.86 -1.47
C PHE A 440 8.25 -13.70 -0.53
N TRP A 441 7.06 -13.10 -0.69
CA TRP A 441 6.56 -12.04 0.20
C TRP A 441 6.43 -12.55 1.64
N LEU A 442 5.89 -13.77 1.81
CA LEU A 442 5.76 -14.41 3.12
C LEU A 442 7.13 -14.66 3.76
N GLY A 443 8.12 -15.10 2.98
CA GLY A 443 9.49 -15.24 3.49
C GLY A 443 10.09 -13.90 3.95
N ASP A 444 9.76 -12.79 3.30
CA ASP A 444 10.21 -11.46 3.73
C ASP A 444 9.55 -11.03 5.05
N GLN A 445 8.29 -11.42 5.29
CA GLN A 445 7.66 -11.25 6.61
C GLN A 445 8.38 -12.08 7.68
N MET A 446 8.79 -13.32 7.36
CA MET A 446 9.49 -14.20 8.31
C MET A 446 10.83 -13.62 8.77
N ASN A 447 11.54 -12.86 7.92
CA ASN A 447 12.81 -12.21 8.30
C ASN A 447 12.61 -11.17 9.41
N SER A 448 11.49 -10.46 9.40
CA SER A 448 11.13 -9.51 10.47
C SER A 448 10.55 -10.20 11.72
N LEU A 449 10.30 -11.51 11.65
CA LEU A 449 9.82 -12.34 12.76
C LEU A 449 10.94 -13.22 13.37
N THR A 450 12.21 -12.97 13.07
CA THR A 450 13.35 -13.75 13.60
C THR A 450 13.32 -13.88 15.13
N THR A 451 12.97 -12.81 15.85
CA THR A 451 12.80 -12.85 17.31
C THR A 451 11.69 -13.82 17.74
N ALA A 452 10.57 -13.85 17.01
CA ALA A 452 9.50 -14.80 17.31
C ALA A 452 9.94 -16.26 17.08
N PHE A 453 10.76 -16.54 16.06
CA PHE A 453 11.35 -17.87 15.85
C PHE A 453 12.21 -18.31 17.03
N LEU A 454 13.06 -17.41 17.54
CA LEU A 454 13.90 -17.66 18.70
C LEU A 454 13.08 -17.87 19.98
N ASP A 455 11.96 -17.15 20.13
CA ASP A 455 11.04 -17.30 21.26
C ASP A 455 10.21 -18.57 21.16
N PHE A 456 9.81 -19.01 19.96
CA PHE A 456 9.14 -20.30 19.76
C PHE A 456 10.07 -21.48 20.01
N GLN A 457 11.34 -21.39 19.58
CA GLN A 457 12.33 -22.40 19.97
C GLN A 457 12.51 -22.43 21.49
N TYR A 458 12.60 -21.26 22.13
CA TYR A 458 12.70 -21.16 23.58
C TYR A 458 11.47 -21.77 24.27
N PHE A 459 10.27 -21.48 23.78
CA PHE A 459 9.01 -22.04 24.28
C PHE A 459 9.05 -23.57 24.27
N VAL A 460 9.42 -24.18 23.13
CA VAL A 460 9.51 -25.64 23.00
C VAL A 460 10.54 -26.21 23.98
N CYS A 461 11.71 -25.58 24.10
CA CYS A 461 12.75 -26.02 25.02
C CYS A 461 12.28 -25.95 26.48
N PHE A 462 11.71 -24.81 26.91
CA PHE A 462 11.24 -24.59 28.27
C PHE A 462 10.24 -25.67 28.73
N TYR A 463 9.20 -25.95 27.94
CA TYR A 463 8.21 -26.98 28.31
C TYR A 463 8.74 -28.42 28.17
N ALA A 464 9.82 -28.64 27.42
CA ALA A 464 10.41 -29.97 27.26
C ALA A 464 11.42 -30.31 28.37
N THR A 465 12.20 -29.33 28.86
CA THR A 465 13.32 -29.57 29.77
C THR A 465 13.10 -29.02 31.18
N GLU A 466 12.49 -27.84 31.29
CA GLU A 466 12.41 -27.04 32.53
C GLU A 466 11.14 -27.30 33.35
N VAL A 467 10.11 -27.85 32.72
CA VAL A 467 8.84 -28.20 33.38
C VAL A 467 8.87 -29.67 33.83
N ASP A 468 8.51 -29.90 35.08
CA ASP A 468 8.20 -31.22 35.61
C ASP A 468 6.70 -31.51 35.50
N TYR A 469 6.38 -32.72 35.04
CA TYR A 469 5.02 -33.24 34.85
C TYR A 469 4.72 -34.42 35.79
N SER A 470 5.68 -34.83 36.63
CA SER A 470 5.62 -36.02 37.49
C SER A 470 4.42 -36.00 38.44
N ASN A 471 4.05 -34.82 38.96
CA ASN A 471 2.97 -34.64 39.93
C ASN A 471 1.57 -34.42 39.32
N GLY A 472 1.42 -34.54 37.98
CA GLY A 472 0.15 -34.25 37.29
C GLY A 472 -0.22 -32.76 37.22
N TRP A 473 0.66 -31.88 37.69
CA TRP A 473 0.57 -30.41 37.64
C TRP A 473 1.83 -29.83 37.00
N ILE A 474 1.74 -28.62 36.44
CA ILE A 474 2.88 -27.92 35.83
C ILE A 474 3.69 -27.26 36.94
N GLU A 475 4.83 -27.86 37.29
CA GLU A 475 5.79 -27.30 38.24
C GLU A 475 7.12 -27.03 37.53
N VAL A 476 7.74 -25.88 37.81
CA VAL A 476 9.07 -25.57 37.24
C VAL A 476 10.13 -26.19 38.13
N LYS A 477 11.10 -26.87 37.53
CA LYS A 477 12.23 -27.44 38.25
C LYS A 477 13.04 -26.33 38.93
N GLY A 478 12.93 -26.23 40.25
CA GLY A 478 13.83 -25.41 41.07
C GLY A 478 14.97 -26.27 41.58
N ILE A 479 16.23 -25.97 41.24
CA ILE A 479 17.35 -26.78 41.71
C ILE A 479 17.92 -26.22 43.01
N ASN A 480 17.91 -27.06 44.05
CA ASN A 480 18.93 -27.11 45.10
C ASN A 480 19.55 -28.53 45.07
N SER A 481 20.71 -28.71 44.43
CA SER A 481 21.81 -29.55 44.93
C SER A 481 22.97 -29.60 43.94
N THR A 482 24.12 -29.20 44.47
CA THR A 482 25.46 -29.51 44.02
C THR A 482 25.75 -31.01 44.14
N THR A 483 26.68 -31.50 43.30
CA THR A 483 27.36 -32.81 43.35
C THR A 483 26.66 -34.02 42.73
N GLY A 484 26.84 -34.19 41.41
CA GLY A 484 26.62 -35.45 40.70
C GLY A 484 26.88 -35.27 39.20
N SER A 485 27.70 -36.13 38.60
CA SER A 485 28.02 -36.12 37.16
C SER A 485 26.83 -36.62 36.34
N VAL A 486 25.83 -35.77 36.17
CA VAL A 486 24.85 -35.87 35.08
C VAL A 486 25.28 -34.86 34.01
N PRO A 487 25.55 -35.24 32.74
CA PRO A 487 26.19 -34.34 31.77
C PRO A 487 25.33 -33.17 31.25
N TRP A 488 24.18 -32.86 31.88
CA TRP A 488 23.14 -32.02 31.27
C TRP A 488 22.51 -30.98 32.24
N GLY A 489 23.35 -30.39 33.11
CA GLY A 489 23.23 -29.01 33.60
C GLY A 489 22.08 -28.64 34.56
N SER A 490 22.23 -27.47 35.19
CA SER A 490 21.36 -26.92 36.24
C SER A 490 20.59 -25.65 35.80
N VAL A 491 19.53 -25.30 36.53
CA VAL A 491 18.67 -24.13 36.32
C VAL A 491 18.90 -23.13 37.45
N GLU A 492 19.39 -21.94 37.13
CA GLU A 492 19.51 -20.85 38.10
C GLU A 492 18.40 -19.81 37.83
N LEU A 493 17.19 -20.12 38.28
CA LEU A 493 15.96 -19.33 38.06
C LEU A 493 16.06 -17.90 38.60
N SER A 494 16.96 -17.63 39.56
CA SER A 494 17.15 -16.32 40.19
C SER A 494 17.79 -15.29 39.26
N ASN A 495 18.59 -15.73 38.29
CA ASN A 495 19.39 -14.84 37.43
C ASN A 495 18.88 -14.76 35.99
N GLY A 496 17.81 -15.50 35.64
CA GLY A 496 17.21 -15.51 34.30
C GLY A 496 18.06 -16.17 33.19
N LYS A 497 19.17 -16.83 33.58
CA LYS A 497 20.05 -17.61 32.70
C LYS A 497 19.66 -19.08 32.79
N ASP A 498 18.95 -19.56 31.78
CA ASP A 498 18.53 -20.96 31.64
C ASP A 498 19.27 -21.67 30.50
N GLN A 499 19.17 -23.00 30.44
CA GLN A 499 19.82 -23.83 29.42
C GLN A 499 19.31 -23.54 28.01
N CYS A 500 18.03 -23.20 27.88
CA CYS A 500 17.36 -22.92 26.61
C CYS A 500 17.87 -21.62 25.97
N ALA A 501 18.29 -20.65 26.78
CA ALA A 501 18.93 -19.41 26.36
C ALA A 501 20.44 -19.58 26.12
N SER A 502 21.12 -20.47 26.87
CA SER A 502 22.57 -20.68 26.79
C SER A 502 23.02 -21.64 25.68
N ALA A 503 22.10 -22.37 25.04
CA ALA A 503 22.35 -23.19 23.86
C ALA A 503 22.69 -22.36 22.60
N ALA A 504 23.85 -21.69 22.62
CA ALA A 504 24.30 -20.73 21.60
C ALA A 504 24.31 -21.30 20.17
N GLY A 505 24.63 -22.60 20.01
CA GLY A 505 24.59 -23.28 18.71
C GLY A 505 23.19 -23.38 18.13
N LEU A 506 22.22 -23.88 18.92
CA LEU A 506 20.84 -24.04 18.47
C LEU A 506 20.17 -22.69 18.17
N ARG A 507 20.43 -21.67 19.01
CA ARG A 507 19.89 -20.32 18.79
C ARG A 507 20.46 -19.66 17.55
N SER A 508 21.76 -19.83 17.28
CA SER A 508 22.39 -19.36 16.04
C SER A 508 21.81 -20.06 14.80
N LEU A 509 21.50 -21.35 14.86
CA LEU A 509 20.83 -22.04 13.76
C LEU A 509 19.40 -21.51 13.53
N MET A 510 18.64 -21.30 14.60
CA MET A 510 17.26 -20.79 14.52
C MET A 510 17.17 -19.36 13.99
N SER A 511 18.12 -18.50 14.32
CA SER A 511 18.14 -17.11 13.82
C SER A 511 18.40 -17.02 12.31
N ILE A 512 19.05 -18.03 11.72
CA ILE A 512 19.37 -18.09 10.28
C ILE A 512 18.18 -18.58 9.44
N ILE A 513 17.24 -19.34 10.02
CA ILE A 513 16.14 -20.00 9.29
C ILE A 513 15.38 -19.04 8.34
N PRO A 514 14.93 -17.84 8.77
CA PRO A 514 14.21 -16.93 7.87
C PRO A 514 15.03 -16.47 6.66
N ALA A 515 16.32 -16.16 6.87
CA ALA A 515 17.24 -15.77 5.80
C ALA A 515 17.55 -16.96 4.87
N MET A 516 17.68 -18.17 5.43
CA MET A 516 17.90 -19.40 4.67
C MET A 516 16.73 -19.72 3.74
N ILE A 517 15.49 -19.57 4.21
CA ILE A 517 14.29 -19.74 3.37
C ILE A 517 14.37 -18.81 2.15
N ARG A 518 14.68 -17.52 2.36
CA ARG A 518 14.77 -16.55 1.26
C ARG A 518 15.93 -16.85 0.32
N PHE A 519 17.09 -17.21 0.86
CA PHE A 519 18.24 -17.64 0.08
C PHE A 519 17.88 -18.80 -0.86
N LEU A 520 17.25 -19.85 -0.34
CA LEU A 520 16.83 -21.02 -1.12
C LEU A 520 15.76 -20.67 -2.16
N GLN A 521 14.79 -19.81 -1.81
CA GLN A 521 13.80 -19.30 -2.76
C GLN A 521 14.46 -18.53 -3.92
N CYS A 522 15.46 -17.69 -3.63
CA CYS A 522 16.20 -16.94 -4.64
C CYS A 522 17.00 -17.87 -5.56
N LEU A 523 17.68 -18.89 -5.02
CA LEU A 523 18.37 -19.90 -5.82
C LEU A 523 17.41 -20.73 -6.67
N ARG A 524 16.24 -21.06 -6.12
CA ARG A 524 15.19 -21.77 -6.87
C ARG A 524 14.69 -20.94 -8.05
N ARG A 525 14.42 -19.65 -7.84
CA ARG A 525 14.07 -18.72 -8.92
C ARG A 525 15.18 -18.61 -9.96
N TYR A 526 16.44 -18.47 -9.55
CA TYR A 526 17.58 -18.48 -10.49
C TYR A 526 17.65 -19.78 -11.31
N ARG A 527 17.43 -20.93 -10.68
CA ARG A 527 17.42 -22.22 -11.39
C ARG A 527 16.30 -22.30 -12.43
N ASP A 528 15.13 -21.75 -12.12
CA ASP A 528 13.95 -21.79 -12.97
C ASP A 528 13.99 -20.74 -14.09
N THR A 529 14.53 -19.55 -13.84
CA THR A 529 14.55 -18.42 -14.80
C THR A 529 15.87 -18.25 -15.54
N LYS A 530 16.96 -18.82 -15.01
CA LYS A 530 18.36 -18.63 -15.47
C LYS A 530 18.86 -17.19 -15.45
N ARG A 531 18.16 -16.27 -14.78
CA ARG A 531 18.53 -14.85 -14.69
C ARG A 531 19.33 -14.53 -13.43
N VAL A 532 20.57 -14.09 -13.61
CA VAL A 532 21.46 -13.70 -12.49
C VAL A 532 20.86 -12.51 -11.72
N HIS A 533 20.43 -11.47 -12.42
CA HIS A 533 19.71 -10.35 -11.84
C HIS A 533 18.19 -10.51 -12.05
N PRO A 534 17.34 -10.33 -11.02
CA PRO A 534 17.68 -9.95 -9.65
C PRO A 534 18.00 -11.14 -8.72
N HIS A 535 17.80 -12.40 -9.14
CA HIS A 535 17.70 -13.53 -8.21
C HIS A 535 18.98 -13.88 -7.45
N LEU A 536 20.12 -14.02 -8.13
CA LEU A 536 21.37 -14.40 -7.48
C LEU A 536 21.92 -13.25 -6.62
N VAL A 537 21.72 -12.01 -7.08
CA VAL A 537 22.05 -10.80 -6.32
C VAL A 537 21.21 -10.77 -5.03
N ASN A 538 19.90 -11.03 -5.13
CA ASN A 538 19.04 -11.15 -3.96
C ASN A 538 19.44 -12.31 -3.04
N ALA A 539 19.92 -13.45 -3.57
CA ALA A 539 20.47 -14.52 -2.75
C ALA A 539 21.71 -14.04 -1.97
N GLY A 540 22.60 -13.27 -2.63
CA GLY A 540 23.74 -12.62 -1.99
C GLY A 540 23.32 -11.75 -0.80
N LYS A 541 22.25 -10.98 -0.93
CA LYS A 541 21.68 -10.18 0.17
C LYS A 541 21.35 -11.01 1.41
N TYR A 542 20.69 -12.16 1.27
CA TYR A 542 20.35 -12.98 2.45
C TYR A 542 21.54 -13.78 2.98
N SER A 543 22.56 -14.03 2.15
CA SER A 543 23.78 -14.70 2.59
C SER A 543 24.58 -13.85 3.60
N THR A 544 24.47 -12.51 3.56
CA THR A 544 25.15 -11.64 4.53
C THR A 544 24.71 -11.91 5.96
N THR A 545 23.46 -12.33 6.18
CA THR A 545 22.95 -12.73 7.49
C THR A 545 23.70 -13.95 8.05
N PHE A 546 24.13 -14.89 7.21
CA PHE A 546 24.89 -16.06 7.66
C PHE A 546 26.26 -15.65 8.21
N PHE A 547 26.92 -14.70 7.54
CA PHE A 547 28.19 -14.15 8.01
C PHE A 547 28.04 -13.41 9.33
N VAL A 548 26.99 -12.59 9.47
CA VAL A 548 26.68 -11.88 10.72
C VAL A 548 26.49 -12.86 11.88
N VAL A 549 25.69 -13.91 11.68
CA VAL A 549 25.43 -14.88 12.75
C VAL A 549 26.66 -15.73 13.06
N ALA A 550 27.40 -16.18 12.03
CA ALA A 550 28.61 -16.98 12.22
C ALA A 550 29.69 -16.20 12.98
N CYS A 551 29.96 -14.94 12.60
CA CYS A 551 30.95 -14.11 13.28
C CYS A 551 30.52 -13.78 14.72
N GLY A 552 29.22 -13.53 14.95
CA GLY A 552 28.69 -13.31 16.30
C GLY A 552 28.81 -14.55 17.19
N ALA A 553 28.57 -15.74 16.64
CA ALA A 553 28.75 -17.00 17.37
C ALA A 553 30.22 -17.26 17.72
N LEU A 554 31.14 -16.98 16.79
CA LEU A 554 32.58 -17.07 17.04
C LEU A 554 33.06 -16.07 18.09
N ASN A 555 32.55 -14.83 18.05
CA ASN A 555 32.86 -13.84 19.08
C ASN A 555 32.46 -14.31 20.47
N LYS A 556 31.22 -14.83 20.62
CA LYS A 556 30.74 -15.38 21.90
C LYS A 556 31.57 -16.57 22.39
N TYR A 557 32.03 -17.43 21.49
CA TYR A 557 32.90 -18.55 21.85
C TYR A 557 34.27 -18.08 22.37
N TYR A 558 34.85 -17.07 21.73
CA TYR A 558 36.12 -16.48 22.17
C TYR A 558 36.00 -15.71 23.48
N GLU A 559 34.94 -14.92 23.64
CA GLU A 559 34.66 -14.19 24.88
C GLU A 559 34.44 -15.12 26.08
N ALA A 560 33.86 -16.31 25.86
CA ALA A 560 33.76 -17.35 26.88
C ALA A 560 35.12 -17.92 27.30
N SER A 561 36.14 -17.82 26.44
CA SER A 561 37.50 -18.30 26.71
C SER A 561 38.41 -17.22 27.30
N ASP A 562 38.28 -15.96 26.86
CA ASP A 562 39.01 -14.80 27.38
C ASP A 562 38.10 -13.56 27.45
N PRO A 563 37.50 -13.27 28.63
CA PRO A 563 36.50 -12.21 28.78
C PRO A 563 37.07 -10.78 28.73
N ASN A 564 38.39 -10.60 28.91
CA ASN A 564 39.00 -9.28 29.05
C ASN A 564 39.62 -8.75 27.75
N SER A 565 39.70 -9.57 26.68
CA SER A 565 40.28 -9.17 25.41
C SER A 565 39.23 -9.00 24.31
N THR A 566 39.31 -7.91 23.56
CA THR A 566 38.46 -7.71 22.38
C THR A 566 38.95 -8.61 21.25
N SER A 567 38.16 -9.63 20.91
CA SER A 567 38.53 -10.59 19.89
C SER A 567 38.55 -9.98 18.48
N ILE A 568 39.39 -10.49 17.58
CA ILE A 568 39.34 -10.12 16.16
C ILE A 568 37.96 -10.40 15.52
N PHE A 569 37.26 -11.41 16.04
CA PHE A 569 35.93 -11.80 15.60
C PHE A 569 34.89 -10.73 15.93
N PHE A 570 35.08 -9.93 16.97
CA PHE A 570 34.23 -8.76 17.26
C PHE A 570 34.27 -7.75 16.11
N TYR A 571 35.46 -7.36 15.65
CA TYR A 571 35.60 -6.40 14.54
C TYR A 571 35.05 -6.94 13.22
N ILE A 572 35.31 -8.22 12.91
CA ILE A 572 34.76 -8.88 11.72
C ILE A 572 33.23 -8.95 11.80
N TRP A 573 32.68 -9.18 12.99
CA TRP A 573 31.24 -9.20 13.21
C TRP A 573 30.61 -7.83 12.96
N ILE A 574 31.18 -6.74 13.49
CA ILE A 574 30.71 -5.38 13.21
C ILE A 574 30.79 -5.06 11.71
N LEU A 575 31.89 -5.42 11.03
CA LEU A 575 32.04 -5.21 9.59
C LEU A 575 30.95 -5.97 8.80
N SER A 576 30.68 -7.21 9.18
CA SER A 576 29.62 -8.02 8.56
C SER A 576 28.23 -7.40 8.74
N TYR A 577 27.95 -6.77 9.89
CA TYR A 577 26.72 -6.00 10.12
C TYR A 577 26.62 -4.78 9.21
N ILE A 578 27.69 -4.00 9.09
CA ILE A 578 27.73 -2.81 8.22
C ILE A 578 27.48 -3.20 6.76
N MET A 579 28.10 -4.28 6.28
CA MET A 579 27.87 -4.80 4.93
C MET A 579 26.42 -5.26 4.74
N SER A 580 25.89 -6.03 5.69
CA SER A 580 24.51 -6.53 5.64
C SER A 580 23.49 -5.39 5.68
N PHE A 581 23.71 -4.39 6.54
CA PHE A 581 22.89 -3.18 6.66
C PHE A 581 22.87 -2.42 5.32
N THR A 582 24.06 -2.12 4.79
CA THR A 582 24.19 -1.32 3.56
C THR A 582 23.52 -2.02 2.39
N TYR A 583 23.75 -3.32 2.22
CA TYR A 583 23.15 -4.09 1.14
C TYR A 583 21.62 -4.12 1.26
N THR A 584 21.10 -4.50 2.42
CA THR A 584 19.64 -4.64 2.61
C THR A 584 18.90 -3.30 2.55
N PHE A 585 19.50 -2.21 3.02
CA PHE A 585 18.93 -0.86 2.91
C PHE A 585 18.86 -0.37 1.45
N LEU A 586 19.97 -0.52 0.71
CA LEU A 586 19.97 -0.15 -0.72
C LEU A 586 18.98 -1.02 -1.51
N TRP A 587 18.88 -2.31 -1.17
CA TRP A 587 17.92 -3.20 -1.81
C TRP A 587 16.47 -2.74 -1.65
N ASP A 588 16.07 -2.31 -0.45
CA ASP A 588 14.71 -1.83 -0.21
C ASP A 588 14.37 -0.63 -1.10
N ILE A 589 15.28 0.35 -1.19
CA ILE A 589 15.05 1.59 -1.95
C ILE A 589 15.06 1.37 -3.46
N PHE A 590 16.07 0.65 -3.95
CA PHE A 590 16.29 0.49 -5.39
C PHE A 590 15.45 -0.63 -6.00
N MET A 591 15.33 -1.76 -5.31
CA MET A 591 14.73 -2.97 -5.88
C MET A 591 13.30 -3.18 -5.40
N ASP A 592 13.08 -3.23 -4.08
CA ASP A 592 11.76 -3.57 -3.55
C ASP A 592 10.76 -2.44 -3.75
N TRP A 593 11.16 -1.18 -3.51
CA TRP A 593 10.30 -0.02 -3.69
C TRP A 593 10.45 0.63 -5.06
N GLY A 594 11.59 0.45 -5.75
CA GLY A 594 11.81 1.03 -7.08
C GLY A 594 11.73 2.56 -7.09
N LEU A 595 12.19 3.24 -6.03
CA LEU A 595 11.97 4.68 -5.87
C LEU A 595 12.91 5.53 -6.69
N ILE A 596 14.18 5.11 -6.82
CA ILE A 596 15.21 5.96 -7.42
C ILE A 596 15.21 5.79 -8.94
N ASP A 597 14.64 6.80 -9.61
CA ASP A 597 14.81 7.01 -11.04
C ASP A 597 15.76 8.20 -11.30
N PRO A 598 16.90 7.99 -11.98
CA PRO A 598 17.79 9.08 -12.39
C PRO A 598 17.10 10.15 -13.26
N ARG A 599 15.93 9.84 -13.83
CA ARG A 599 15.12 10.72 -14.71
C ARG A 599 14.00 11.44 -13.96
N ALA A 600 13.92 11.30 -12.63
CA ALA A 600 12.87 11.88 -11.79
C ALA A 600 12.64 13.39 -12.01
N PRO A 601 11.38 13.88 -11.93
CA PRO A 601 11.07 15.30 -12.04
C PRO A 601 11.83 16.16 -11.01
N LYS A 602 12.23 17.39 -11.38
CA LYS A 602 12.97 18.28 -10.46
C LYS A 602 12.25 18.57 -9.13
N GLU A 603 10.93 18.47 -9.12
CA GLU A 603 10.07 18.67 -7.95
C GLU A 603 9.99 17.45 -7.02
N ALA A 604 10.57 16.31 -7.40
CA ALA A 604 10.60 15.08 -6.62
C ALA A 604 11.96 14.40 -6.84
N ARG A 605 13.03 15.03 -6.35
CA ARG A 605 14.41 14.57 -6.60
C ARG A 605 14.55 13.11 -6.11
N PHE A 606 14.97 12.23 -7.01
CA PHE A 606 15.17 10.79 -6.79
C PHE A 606 13.90 9.94 -6.56
N LEU A 607 12.69 10.44 -6.79
CA LEU A 607 11.46 9.63 -6.72
C LEU A 607 10.90 9.36 -8.13
N ARG A 608 10.44 8.14 -8.38
CA ARG A 608 9.81 7.73 -9.66
C ARG A 608 8.61 8.60 -10.03
N GLU A 609 8.29 8.65 -11.33
CA GLU A 609 7.20 9.49 -11.85
C GLU A 609 5.80 9.03 -11.39
N GLU A 610 5.59 7.72 -11.25
CA GLU A 610 4.29 7.13 -10.92
C GLU A 610 4.20 6.78 -9.44
N MET A 611 3.45 7.58 -8.68
CA MET A 611 3.22 7.40 -7.24
C MET A 611 1.72 7.29 -6.97
N ILE A 612 1.30 6.24 -6.27
CA ILE A 612 -0.11 6.01 -5.92
C ILE A 612 -0.47 6.81 -4.67
N TYR A 613 0.44 6.86 -3.70
CA TYR A 613 0.21 7.62 -2.47
C TYR A 613 0.40 9.12 -2.73
N GLY A 614 -0.67 9.90 -2.56
CA GLY A 614 -0.76 11.28 -3.06
C GLY A 614 0.22 12.31 -2.47
N SER A 615 1.00 11.99 -1.43
CA SER A 615 2.02 12.89 -0.89
C SER A 615 3.42 12.30 -1.02
N LYS A 616 4.33 13.07 -1.62
CA LYS A 616 5.76 12.74 -1.77
C LYS A 616 6.46 12.54 -0.42
N TRP A 617 5.98 13.19 0.64
CA TRP A 617 6.56 13.07 1.99
C TRP A 617 6.44 11.66 2.57
N TYR A 618 5.44 10.89 2.16
CA TYR A 618 5.31 9.50 2.63
C TYR A 618 6.52 8.65 2.24
N TYR A 619 7.07 8.87 1.04
CA TYR A 619 8.23 8.14 0.53
C TYR A 619 9.52 8.55 1.24
N TYR A 620 9.76 9.85 1.41
CA TYR A 620 10.94 10.33 2.14
C TYR A 620 10.93 9.91 3.61
N LEU A 621 9.76 9.96 4.26
CA LEU A 621 9.60 9.47 5.63
C LEU A 621 9.83 7.96 5.71
N ALA A 622 9.37 7.17 4.74
CA ALA A 622 9.63 5.74 4.69
C ALA A 622 11.13 5.42 4.55
N ILE A 623 11.85 6.14 3.68
CA ILE A 623 13.31 5.99 3.53
C ILE A 623 14.02 6.29 4.85
N ALA A 624 13.68 7.41 5.50
CA ALA A 624 14.29 7.80 6.77
C ALA A 624 13.97 6.80 7.89
N GLN A 625 12.71 6.37 7.98
CA GLN A 625 12.26 5.40 8.96
C GLN A 625 12.93 4.03 8.77
N ASP A 626 13.07 3.55 7.53
CA ASP A 626 13.74 2.28 7.25
C ASP A 626 15.22 2.34 7.62
N PHE A 627 15.91 3.43 7.31
CA PHE A 627 17.30 3.66 7.74
C PHE A 627 17.43 3.61 9.27
N VAL A 628 16.61 4.36 10.00
CA VAL A 628 16.67 4.46 11.47
C VAL A 628 16.33 3.14 12.14
N LEU A 629 15.24 2.47 11.76
CA LEU A 629 14.84 1.22 12.40
C LEU A 629 15.78 0.06 12.04
N ARG A 630 16.44 0.10 10.87
CA ARG A 630 17.52 -0.86 10.54
C ARG A 630 18.75 -0.69 11.41
N LEU A 631 19.01 0.50 11.96
CA LEU A 631 20.10 0.71 12.93
C LEU A 631 19.79 0.17 14.33
N ALA A 632 18.64 -0.49 14.54
CA ALA A 632 18.30 -1.10 15.83
C ALA A 632 19.35 -2.13 16.30
N TRP A 633 20.10 -2.76 15.39
CA TRP A 633 21.22 -3.64 15.77
C TRP A 633 22.31 -2.90 16.55
N VAL A 634 22.55 -1.61 16.27
CA VAL A 634 23.54 -0.79 16.99
C VAL A 634 23.14 -0.63 18.44
N LEU A 635 21.84 -0.48 18.73
CA LEU A 635 21.35 -0.39 20.11
C LEU A 635 21.52 -1.72 20.84
N ASN A 636 21.21 -2.84 20.18
CA ASN A 636 21.35 -4.17 20.78
C ASN A 636 22.82 -4.54 21.05
N VAL A 637 23.73 -4.17 20.15
CA VAL A 637 25.18 -4.43 20.34
C VAL A 637 25.80 -3.45 21.33
N SER A 638 25.53 -2.14 21.22
CA SER A 638 26.19 -1.14 22.07
C SER A 638 25.68 -1.15 23.51
N LEU A 639 24.36 -1.22 23.74
CA LEU A 639 23.78 -1.16 25.08
C LEU A 639 23.70 -2.54 25.75
N GLY A 640 23.59 -3.60 24.94
CA GLY A 640 23.58 -4.98 25.40
C GLY A 640 24.94 -5.45 25.90
N GLU A 641 26.03 -5.07 25.22
CA GLU A 641 27.41 -5.42 25.62
C GLU A 641 28.02 -4.41 26.61
N ALA A 642 27.56 -3.14 26.65
CA ALA A 642 28.06 -2.15 27.59
C ALA A 642 27.45 -2.23 29.02
N TRP A 643 26.74 -3.31 29.35
CA TRP A 643 26.21 -3.61 30.70
C TRP A 643 25.27 -2.56 31.33
N THR A 644 24.68 -1.65 30.53
CA THR A 644 23.83 -0.56 31.07
C THR A 644 22.34 -0.88 31.09
N LEU A 645 21.86 -1.74 30.20
CA LEU A 645 20.46 -2.15 30.09
C LEU A 645 20.36 -3.66 29.82
N ASP A 646 19.31 -4.29 30.36
CA ASP A 646 19.05 -5.73 30.16
C ASP A 646 18.76 -6.02 28.68
N SER A 647 19.46 -7.01 28.10
CA SER A 647 19.36 -7.39 26.68
C SER A 647 17.95 -7.86 26.30
N ASP A 648 17.25 -8.53 27.21
CA ASP A 648 15.87 -8.99 26.96
C ASP A 648 14.86 -7.84 26.96
N PHE A 649 15.11 -6.80 27.75
CA PHE A 649 14.33 -5.57 27.70
C PHE A 649 14.46 -4.90 26.33
N LEU A 650 15.70 -4.70 25.88
CA LEU A 650 16.00 -4.07 24.58
C LEU A 650 15.37 -4.85 23.43
N THR A 651 15.45 -6.18 23.44
CA THR A 651 14.82 -7.03 22.42
C THR A 651 13.30 -6.91 22.43
N THR A 652 12.69 -6.80 23.61
CA THR A 652 11.23 -6.67 23.76
C THR A 652 10.73 -5.32 23.24
N VAL A 653 11.54 -4.25 23.36
CA VAL A 653 11.23 -2.94 22.79
C VAL A 653 11.50 -2.88 21.29
N THR A 654 12.63 -3.43 20.83
CA THR A 654 13.07 -3.32 19.42
C THR A 654 12.33 -4.26 18.46
N ALA A 655 11.86 -5.44 18.91
CA ALA A 655 11.20 -6.40 18.03
C ALA A 655 9.87 -5.90 17.42
N PRO A 656 8.96 -5.22 18.17
CA PRO A 656 7.79 -4.59 17.57
C PRO A 656 8.11 -3.53 16.52
N PHE A 657 9.22 -2.80 16.67
CA PHE A 657 9.68 -1.83 15.68
C PHE A 657 10.12 -2.49 14.37
N GLU A 658 10.76 -3.66 14.42
CA GLU A 658 11.08 -4.42 13.20
C GLU A 658 9.82 -4.90 12.47
N VAL A 659 8.78 -5.32 13.21
CA VAL A 659 7.47 -5.63 12.62
C VAL A 659 6.83 -4.38 11.99
N PHE A 660 6.92 -3.23 12.67
CA PHE A 660 6.41 -1.96 12.15
C PHE A 660 7.17 -1.48 10.89
N ARG A 661 8.50 -1.67 10.85
CA ARG A 661 9.32 -1.41 9.64
C ARG A 661 8.82 -2.21 8.45
N ARG A 662 8.55 -3.51 8.65
CA ARG A 662 7.99 -4.39 7.60
C ARG A 662 6.59 -3.98 7.18
N PHE A 663 5.77 -3.51 8.12
CA PHE A 663 4.45 -2.93 7.83
C PHE A 663 4.55 -1.77 6.83
N ILE A 664 5.50 -0.85 7.02
CA ILE A 664 5.72 0.26 6.07
C ILE A 664 6.27 -0.26 4.74
N TRP A 665 7.25 -1.18 4.78
CA TRP A 665 7.80 -1.79 3.56
C TRP A 665 6.73 -2.44 2.68
N ASN A 666 5.71 -3.07 3.29
CA ASN A 666 4.62 -3.71 2.58
C ASN A 666 3.81 -2.74 1.70
N TYR A 667 3.61 -1.49 2.11
CA TYR A 667 2.93 -0.48 1.27
C TYR A 667 3.69 -0.26 -0.04
N PHE A 668 4.96 0.13 0.05
CA PHE A 668 5.77 0.49 -1.11
C PHE A 668 6.14 -0.71 -1.97
N ARG A 669 6.32 -1.90 -1.37
CA ARG A 669 6.56 -3.12 -2.14
C ARG A 669 5.38 -3.48 -3.03
N LEU A 670 4.16 -3.45 -2.48
CA LEU A 670 2.95 -3.76 -3.26
C LEU A 670 2.62 -2.67 -4.26
N GLU A 671 2.87 -1.41 -3.92
CA GLU A 671 2.74 -0.31 -4.86
C GLU A 671 3.68 -0.48 -6.07
N ASN A 672 4.95 -0.81 -5.83
CA ASN A 672 5.92 -1.07 -6.89
C ASN A 672 5.47 -2.24 -7.80
N GLU A 673 4.95 -3.32 -7.20
CA GLU A 673 4.40 -4.44 -7.96
C GLU A 673 3.15 -4.05 -8.77
N HIS A 674 2.28 -3.23 -8.19
CA HIS A 674 1.09 -2.73 -8.87
C HIS A 674 1.46 -1.84 -10.06
N VAL A 675 2.39 -0.90 -9.88
CA VAL A 675 2.88 -0.03 -10.96
C VAL A 675 3.50 -0.87 -12.09
N ASN A 676 4.25 -1.92 -11.76
CA ASN A 676 4.77 -2.85 -12.76
C ASN A 676 3.65 -3.59 -13.52
N ASN A 677 2.61 -4.07 -12.82
CA ASN A 677 1.45 -4.70 -13.46
C ASN A 677 0.66 -3.72 -14.34
N CYS A 678 0.49 -2.47 -13.91
CA CYS A 678 -0.10 -1.39 -14.70
C CYS A 678 0.72 -1.08 -15.96
N GLY A 679 2.06 -1.06 -15.85
CA GLY A 679 2.98 -0.93 -16.98
C GLY A 679 2.83 -2.05 -18.02
N GLN A 680 2.41 -3.24 -17.58
CA GLN A 680 2.16 -4.41 -18.43
C GLN A 680 0.69 -4.61 -18.81
N PHE A 681 -0.22 -3.71 -18.39
CA PHE A 681 -1.67 -3.79 -18.61
C PHE A 681 -2.33 -5.10 -18.14
N ARG A 682 -1.80 -5.69 -17.06
CA ARG A 682 -2.25 -6.98 -16.52
C ARG A 682 -3.30 -6.77 -15.43
N ALA A 683 -4.58 -6.92 -15.79
CA ALA A 683 -5.74 -6.71 -14.89
C ALA A 683 -6.38 -8.01 -14.38
N VAL A 684 -6.01 -9.16 -14.95
CA VAL A 684 -6.58 -10.48 -14.64
C VAL A 684 -5.45 -11.51 -14.53
N ARG A 685 -5.65 -12.56 -13.73
CA ARG A 685 -4.66 -13.64 -13.58
C ARG A 685 -4.62 -14.48 -14.85
N ASP A 686 -3.41 -14.68 -15.40
CA ASP A 686 -3.20 -15.65 -16.47
C ASP A 686 -3.15 -17.06 -15.87
N ILE A 687 -4.19 -17.86 -16.11
CA ILE A 687 -4.22 -19.26 -15.70
C ILE A 687 -3.88 -20.10 -16.92
N SER A 688 -2.66 -20.62 -16.94
CA SER A 688 -2.29 -21.66 -17.90
C SER A 688 -2.84 -23.00 -17.40
N VAL A 689 -3.65 -23.67 -18.22
CA VAL A 689 -4.18 -25.02 -17.91
C VAL A 689 -3.15 -26.08 -18.29
N LYS A 690 -2.27 -25.80 -19.25
CA LYS A 690 -1.07 -26.60 -19.50
C LYS A 690 -0.07 -26.53 -18.33
N PRO A 691 0.60 -27.63 -17.98
CA PRO A 691 1.80 -27.55 -17.17
C PRO A 691 2.82 -26.68 -17.92
N ILE A 692 3.14 -25.52 -17.33
CA ILE A 692 3.98 -24.50 -17.96
C ILE A 692 5.28 -25.15 -18.43
N ARG A 693 5.52 -25.16 -19.74
CA ARG A 693 6.82 -25.59 -20.27
C ARG A 693 7.86 -24.57 -19.85
N LYS A 694 9.06 -25.04 -19.53
CA LYS A 694 10.14 -24.23 -18.98
C LYS A 694 10.40 -22.92 -19.77
N GLY A 695 10.24 -22.95 -21.10
CA GLY A 695 10.39 -21.79 -21.98
C GLY A 695 9.26 -20.74 -21.89
N ASP A 696 8.00 -21.14 -21.63
CA ASP A 696 6.87 -20.21 -21.49
C ASP A 696 6.91 -19.52 -20.12
N LEU A 697 7.37 -20.24 -19.10
CA LEU A 697 7.68 -19.71 -17.78
C LEU A 697 8.81 -18.68 -17.87
N GLU A 698 9.88 -19.02 -18.59
CA GLU A 698 11.00 -18.09 -18.89
C GLU A 698 10.52 -16.85 -19.67
N SER A 699 9.55 -16.95 -20.59
CA SER A 699 8.96 -15.80 -21.30
C SER A 699 8.12 -14.89 -20.41
N LEU A 700 7.30 -15.47 -19.52
CA LEU A 700 6.46 -14.72 -18.56
C LEU A 700 7.31 -14.05 -17.49
N LEU A 701 8.24 -14.78 -16.87
CA LEU A 701 9.24 -14.22 -15.95
C LEU A 701 10.13 -13.21 -16.68
N SER A 702 10.36 -13.44 -17.97
CA SER A 702 11.13 -12.52 -18.79
C SER A 702 10.52 -11.14 -18.86
N LYS A 703 9.20 -11.12 -19.09
CA LYS A 703 8.41 -9.91 -19.19
C LYS A 703 8.21 -9.27 -17.81
N MET A 704 8.00 -10.06 -16.76
CA MET A 704 7.84 -9.58 -15.37
C MET A 704 9.11 -8.98 -14.74
N ASP A 705 10.31 -9.45 -15.11
CA ASP A 705 11.58 -9.03 -14.52
C ASP A 705 12.38 -8.00 -15.39
N GLN A 706 11.78 -7.42 -16.45
CA GLN A 706 12.40 -6.31 -17.21
C GLN A 706 12.29 -4.99 -16.45
N MET A 707 13.42 -4.45 -15.96
CA MET A 707 13.48 -3.09 -15.39
C MET A 707 13.15 -1.98 -16.42
N ASP A 708 13.21 -2.32 -17.72
CA ASP A 708 13.04 -1.37 -18.84
C ASP A 708 11.64 -1.34 -19.46
N GLY A 709 10.64 -2.01 -18.87
CA GLY A 709 9.24 -1.93 -19.34
C GLY A 709 8.64 -0.52 -19.33
N VAL A 710 9.28 0.40 -18.60
CA VAL A 710 8.90 1.83 -18.54
C VAL A 710 9.79 2.70 -19.44
N THR A 711 10.99 2.25 -19.83
CA THR A 711 12.01 3.15 -20.39
C THR A 711 11.93 3.34 -21.90
N HIS A 712 11.28 2.44 -22.65
CA HIS A 712 11.22 2.54 -24.11
C HIS A 712 10.21 3.53 -24.71
N ARG A 713 9.36 4.18 -23.90
CA ARG A 713 8.57 5.36 -24.37
C ARG A 713 9.29 6.69 -24.13
N GLY A 714 10.32 6.71 -23.28
CA GLY A 714 11.01 7.93 -22.89
C GLY A 714 11.93 8.48 -23.97
N HIS A 715 12.55 7.64 -24.81
CA HIS A 715 13.54 8.10 -25.79
C HIS A 715 12.91 8.93 -26.93
N ASP A 716 11.78 8.46 -27.48
CA ASP A 716 11.04 9.17 -28.53
C ASP A 716 10.35 10.44 -28.01
N LEU A 717 9.86 10.40 -26.76
CA LEU A 717 9.30 11.57 -26.09
C LEU A 717 10.41 12.58 -25.73
N MET A 718 11.61 12.11 -25.38
CA MET A 718 12.76 12.96 -25.04
C MET A 718 13.28 13.74 -26.24
N GLU A 719 13.29 13.17 -27.44
CA GLU A 719 13.57 13.91 -28.68
C GLU A 719 12.52 14.99 -28.95
N ARG A 720 11.23 14.65 -28.82
CA ARG A 720 10.11 15.58 -29.03
C ARG A 720 10.08 16.70 -27.99
N VAL A 721 10.35 16.38 -26.72
CA VAL A 721 10.41 17.33 -25.60
C VAL A 721 11.69 18.16 -25.63
N LYS A 722 12.83 17.66 -26.12
CA LYS A 722 14.01 18.50 -26.40
C LYS A 722 13.70 19.53 -27.48
N LYS A 723 13.00 19.13 -28.54
CA LYS A 723 12.52 20.06 -29.59
C LYS A 723 11.53 21.09 -29.03
N GLN A 724 10.54 20.68 -28.24
CA GLN A 724 9.56 21.59 -27.61
C GLN A 724 10.16 22.48 -26.52
N LYS A 725 11.10 22.00 -25.70
CA LYS A 725 11.78 22.84 -24.69
C LYS A 725 12.71 23.86 -25.34
N LYS A 726 13.26 23.56 -26.52
CA LYS A 726 14.08 24.53 -27.27
C LYS A 726 13.23 25.64 -27.88
N SER A 727 11.98 25.37 -28.27
CA SER A 727 11.03 26.42 -28.70
C SER A 727 10.39 27.18 -27.52
N ALA A 728 10.06 26.50 -26.41
CA ALA A 728 9.44 27.12 -25.23
C ALA A 728 10.39 28.01 -24.41
N LYS A 729 11.72 27.79 -24.49
CA LYS A 729 12.71 28.61 -23.78
C LYS A 729 12.92 29.99 -24.42
N ALA A 730 12.38 30.23 -25.62
CA ALA A 730 12.46 31.53 -26.29
C ALA A 730 11.36 32.53 -25.86
N SER A 731 10.32 32.11 -25.10
CA SER A 731 9.11 32.95 -24.91
C SER A 731 8.61 33.11 -23.48
N ARG A 732 9.39 32.86 -22.41
CA ARG A 732 8.92 33.13 -21.04
C ARG A 732 10.00 33.73 -20.14
N GLN A 733 9.99 35.06 -20.01
CA GLN A 733 10.34 35.72 -18.76
C GLN A 733 9.08 35.76 -17.89
N LEU A 734 9.11 35.05 -16.76
CA LEU A 734 8.04 35.03 -15.75
C LEU A 734 8.43 35.97 -14.60
N LEU A 735 7.55 36.92 -14.27
CA LEU A 735 7.63 37.77 -13.07
C LEU A 735 7.33 36.94 -11.80
N PRO A 736 8.00 37.23 -10.66
CA PRO A 736 7.91 36.41 -9.45
C PRO A 736 6.68 36.70 -8.58
N ILE A 737 6.23 35.65 -7.87
CA ILE A 737 5.09 35.49 -6.94
C ILE A 737 5.11 36.44 -5.70
N ASN A 738 5.86 37.53 -5.71
CA ASN A 738 6.19 38.31 -4.51
C ASN A 738 5.33 39.58 -4.26
N ILE A 739 4.41 39.94 -5.15
CA ILE A 739 3.84 41.31 -5.21
C ILE A 739 3.06 41.73 -3.95
N LEU A 740 2.23 40.85 -3.39
CA LEU A 740 1.36 41.18 -2.24
C LEU A 740 2.14 41.51 -0.95
N ILE A 741 3.29 40.86 -0.74
CA ILE A 741 4.11 41.05 0.45
C ILE A 741 4.85 42.39 0.39
N PHE A 742 5.33 42.75 -0.79
CA PHE A 742 6.09 43.99 -0.97
C PHE A 742 5.24 45.23 -0.73
N GLN A 743 3.96 45.24 -1.14
CA GLN A 743 3.10 46.42 -0.97
C GLN A 743 2.70 46.69 0.48
N VAL A 744 2.32 45.65 1.23
CA VAL A 744 2.00 45.80 2.67
C VAL A 744 3.22 46.31 3.43
N LEU A 745 4.42 45.77 3.13
CA LEU A 745 5.65 46.27 3.73
C LEU A 745 6.00 47.69 3.28
N GLN A 746 5.72 48.07 2.03
CA GLN A 746 5.97 49.41 1.53
C GLN A 746 5.08 50.44 2.21
N CYS A 747 3.78 50.17 2.36
CA CYS A 747 2.87 51.05 3.12
C CYS A 747 3.34 51.24 4.57
N ALA A 748 3.84 50.18 5.20
CA ALA A 748 4.41 50.27 6.54
C ALA A 748 5.71 51.08 6.62
N LYS A 749 6.55 51.05 5.57
CA LYS A 749 7.76 51.91 5.49
C LYS A 749 7.42 53.38 5.39
N GLU A 750 6.35 53.72 4.70
CA GLU A 750 5.83 55.09 4.59
C GLU A 750 5.06 55.54 5.85
N GLY A 751 5.03 54.72 6.91
CA GLY A 751 4.41 55.07 8.20
C GLY A 751 2.92 54.74 8.33
N TYR A 752 2.32 54.04 7.36
CA TYR A 752 0.92 53.63 7.41
C TYR A 752 0.73 52.26 8.06
N LYS A 753 -0.30 52.13 8.90
CA LYS A 753 -0.73 50.83 9.43
C LYS A 753 -1.36 50.00 8.33
N SER A 754 -0.74 48.87 7.98
CA SER A 754 -1.19 48.01 6.89
C SER A 754 -1.43 46.58 7.36
N THR A 755 -2.45 45.95 6.78
CA THR A 755 -2.83 44.56 7.10
C THR A 755 -2.91 43.73 5.82
N GLY A 756 -2.09 42.69 5.73
CA GLY A 756 -2.18 41.68 4.66
C GLY A 756 -3.05 40.50 5.08
N VAL A 757 -4.03 40.14 4.26
CA VAL A 757 -4.92 38.99 4.45
C VAL A 757 -4.62 37.95 3.38
N GLU A 758 -4.27 36.72 3.78
CA GLU A 758 -3.90 35.63 2.87
C GLU A 758 -4.42 34.28 3.39
N LEU A 759 -4.80 33.36 2.51
CA LEU A 759 -5.30 32.03 2.87
C LEU A 759 -4.18 31.01 3.09
N ASN A 760 -3.07 31.16 2.34
CA ASN A 760 -1.92 30.26 2.39
C ASN A 760 -1.08 30.49 3.66
N SER A 761 -1.00 29.45 4.50
CA SER A 761 -0.26 29.52 5.77
C SER A 761 1.25 29.73 5.62
N ILE A 762 1.85 29.22 4.53
CA ILE A 762 3.28 29.35 4.26
C ILE A 762 3.60 30.79 3.89
N LEU A 763 2.78 31.40 3.03
CA LEU A 763 2.96 32.80 2.63
C LEU A 763 2.77 33.74 3.83
N VAL A 764 1.75 33.53 4.66
CA VAL A 764 1.55 34.32 5.89
C VAL A 764 2.75 34.21 6.84
N ALA A 765 3.29 33.00 7.03
CA ALA A 765 4.46 32.79 7.88
C ALA A 765 5.70 33.51 7.32
N TYR A 766 5.92 33.43 6.01
CA TYR A 766 7.00 34.13 5.31
C TYR A 766 6.86 35.65 5.42
N SER A 767 5.66 36.21 5.22
CA SER A 767 5.39 37.65 5.36
C SER A 767 5.65 38.17 6.77
N LYS A 768 5.24 37.41 7.81
CA LYS A 768 5.51 37.76 9.22
C LYS A 768 7.00 37.73 9.54
N TYR A 769 7.71 36.70 9.09
CA TYR A 769 9.16 36.64 9.25
C TYR A 769 9.85 37.85 8.61
N ARG A 770 9.42 38.20 7.39
CA ARG A 770 9.99 39.33 6.65
C ARG A 770 9.68 40.69 7.30
N SER A 771 8.46 40.90 7.79
CA SER A 771 8.12 42.15 8.49
C SER A 771 8.91 42.35 9.78
N ILE A 772 9.17 41.26 10.52
CA ILE A 772 10.02 41.30 11.71
C ILE A 772 11.47 41.60 11.32
N LYS A 773 11.98 40.94 10.28
CA LYS A 773 13.35 41.15 9.77
C LYS A 773 13.59 42.59 9.31
N GLU A 774 12.59 43.23 8.70
CA GLU A 774 12.66 44.63 8.25
C GLU A 774 12.30 45.65 9.36
N GLY A 775 12.04 45.21 10.60
CA GLY A 775 11.72 46.09 11.74
C GLY A 775 10.30 46.66 11.75
N LEU A 776 9.45 46.24 10.81
CA LEU A 776 8.10 46.78 10.55
C LEU A 776 6.98 45.99 11.23
N GLY A 777 7.30 45.03 12.11
CA GLY A 777 6.31 44.12 12.71
C GLY A 777 5.21 44.81 13.54
N LYS A 778 5.40 46.08 13.96
CA LYS A 778 4.38 46.88 14.67
C LYS A 778 3.36 47.52 13.71
N GLU A 779 3.81 47.92 12.52
CA GLU A 779 3.01 48.65 11.52
C GLU A 779 2.43 47.74 10.42
N ALA A 780 3.11 46.63 10.08
CA ALA A 780 2.68 45.63 9.10
C ALA A 780 2.21 44.33 9.77
N ARG A 781 0.90 44.04 9.71
CA ARG A 781 0.31 42.81 10.24
C ARG A 781 -0.10 41.87 9.10
N PHE A 782 0.10 40.56 9.28
CA PHE A 782 -0.33 39.54 8.33
C PHE A 782 -1.23 38.51 9.02
N MET A 783 -2.38 38.21 8.43
CA MET A 783 -3.38 37.31 9.00
C MET A 783 -3.77 36.21 8.03
N ARG A 784 -3.87 34.98 8.55
CA ARG A 784 -4.40 33.86 7.78
C ARG A 784 -5.92 33.86 7.86
N LYS A 785 -6.58 34.51 6.91
CA LYS A 785 -8.05 34.59 6.87
C LYS A 785 -8.56 34.58 5.43
N ASN A 786 -9.79 34.12 5.27
CA ASN A 786 -10.52 34.29 4.02
C ASN A 786 -11.01 35.74 3.93
N ILE A 787 -10.74 36.42 2.82
CA ILE A 787 -11.18 37.81 2.61
C ILE A 787 -12.71 37.95 2.75
N PHE A 788 -13.49 37.00 2.24
CA PHE A 788 -14.96 37.00 2.35
C PHE A 788 -15.48 36.90 3.79
N LYS A 789 -14.64 36.43 4.73
CA LYS A 789 -14.98 36.33 6.16
C LYS A 789 -14.28 37.39 7.03
N THR A 790 -13.48 38.27 6.42
CA THR A 790 -12.78 39.34 7.13
C THR A 790 -13.66 40.58 7.14
N ASP A 791 -13.75 41.25 8.28
CA ASP A 791 -14.48 42.52 8.39
C ASP A 791 -13.66 43.62 7.72
N LEU A 792 -14.23 44.26 6.69
CA LEU A 792 -13.57 45.31 5.92
C LEU A 792 -13.97 46.73 6.36
N ASN A 793 -14.97 46.88 7.25
CA ASN A 793 -15.45 48.18 7.74
C ASN A 793 -14.35 49.09 8.35
N PRO A 794 -13.35 48.57 9.09
CA PRO A 794 -12.32 49.41 9.72
C PRO A 794 -11.31 50.04 8.76
N TYR A 795 -11.31 49.66 7.48
CA TYR A 795 -10.27 50.06 6.52
C TYR A 795 -10.76 51.17 5.58
N GLU A 796 -9.99 52.26 5.49
CA GLU A 796 -10.31 53.41 4.64
C GLU A 796 -9.82 53.24 3.18
N THR A 797 -8.85 52.36 2.96
CA THR A 797 -8.31 52.04 1.65
C THR A 797 -8.04 50.54 1.55
N ALA A 798 -8.43 49.92 0.44
CA ALA A 798 -8.14 48.53 0.13
C ALA A 798 -7.37 48.40 -1.18
N VAL A 799 -6.43 47.46 -1.22
CA VAL A 799 -5.69 47.07 -2.43
C VAL A 799 -5.95 45.59 -2.68
N ILE A 800 -6.41 45.25 -3.87
CA ILE A 800 -6.84 43.89 -4.20
C ILE A 800 -6.09 43.37 -5.43
N PHE A 801 -5.53 42.18 -5.25
CA PHE A 801 -4.96 41.37 -6.32
C PHE A 801 -5.82 40.11 -6.46
N GLY A 802 -6.88 40.23 -7.26
CA GLY A 802 -7.80 39.13 -7.57
C GLY A 802 -7.47 38.50 -8.93
N ALA A 803 -7.93 37.27 -9.13
CA ALA A 803 -8.13 36.75 -10.49
C ALA A 803 -9.41 37.37 -11.06
N GLU A 804 -9.48 37.55 -12.38
CA GLU A 804 -10.63 38.14 -13.07
C GLU A 804 -11.97 37.50 -12.64
N SER A 805 -12.01 36.18 -12.55
CA SER A 805 -13.19 35.42 -12.13
C SER A 805 -13.67 35.73 -10.70
N LEU A 806 -12.80 36.30 -9.85
CA LEU A 806 -13.11 36.63 -8.45
C LEU A 806 -13.61 38.07 -8.30
N MET A 807 -13.38 38.94 -9.30
CA MET A 807 -13.68 40.37 -9.19
C MET A 807 -15.19 40.61 -9.03
N GLY A 808 -16.04 39.81 -9.68
CA GLY A 808 -17.50 39.87 -9.51
C GLY A 808 -17.95 39.47 -8.10
N ASP A 809 -17.42 38.38 -7.57
CA ASP A 809 -17.77 37.89 -6.21
C ASP A 809 -17.28 38.85 -5.11
N LEU A 810 -16.24 39.64 -5.39
CA LEU A 810 -15.71 40.61 -4.44
C LEU A 810 -16.59 41.86 -4.31
N VAL A 811 -17.39 42.22 -5.33
CA VAL A 811 -18.24 43.43 -5.29
C VAL A 811 -19.17 43.45 -4.06
N PRO A 812 -19.98 42.40 -3.77
CA PRO A 812 -20.81 42.34 -2.56
C PRO A 812 -20.01 42.34 -1.26
N LYS A 813 -18.75 41.91 -1.28
CA LYS A 813 -17.91 41.91 -0.09
C LYS A 813 -17.34 43.30 0.19
N LEU A 814 -16.96 44.02 -0.87
CA LEU A 814 -16.39 45.35 -0.78
C LEU A 814 -17.42 46.40 -0.37
N SER A 815 -18.72 46.13 -0.55
CA SER A 815 -19.79 46.95 0.02
C SER A 815 -19.83 46.96 1.55
N GLU A 816 -18.98 46.21 2.26
CA GLU A 816 -18.82 46.32 3.73
C GLU A 816 -17.96 47.52 4.18
N MET A 817 -17.14 48.09 3.28
CA MET A 817 -16.34 49.29 3.58
C MET A 817 -17.24 50.52 3.88
N ARG A 818 -16.67 51.66 4.29
CA ARG A 818 -17.47 52.89 4.51
C ARG A 818 -17.67 53.65 3.21
N SER A 819 -18.66 54.54 3.13
CA SER A 819 -18.75 55.47 1.99
C SER A 819 -17.53 56.40 1.97
N ASN A 820 -17.13 56.87 0.79
CA ASN A 820 -15.94 57.69 0.56
C ASN A 820 -14.58 56.98 0.79
N THR A 821 -14.54 55.65 0.79
CA THR A 821 -13.29 54.87 0.83
C THR A 821 -12.70 54.66 -0.57
N ASN A 822 -11.38 54.46 -0.62
CA ASN A 822 -10.64 54.20 -1.86
C ASN A 822 -10.38 52.71 -2.06
N LEU A 823 -10.46 52.25 -3.29
CA LEU A 823 -10.16 50.87 -3.67
C LEU A 823 -9.25 50.85 -4.88
N LEU A 824 -8.12 50.16 -4.77
CA LEU A 824 -7.21 49.91 -5.87
C LEU A 824 -7.37 48.44 -6.29
N ALA A 825 -7.94 48.21 -7.46
CA ALA A 825 -7.95 46.91 -8.09
C ALA A 825 -6.74 46.82 -9.02
N CYS A 826 -5.90 45.82 -8.82
CA CYS A 826 -4.71 45.62 -9.65
C CYS A 826 -4.93 44.47 -10.62
N ARG A 827 -4.39 44.60 -11.84
CA ARG A 827 -4.43 43.64 -12.95
C ARG A 827 -5.78 43.39 -13.63
N PHE A 828 -6.88 43.42 -12.90
CA PHE A 828 -8.23 43.33 -13.46
C PHE A 828 -9.15 44.41 -12.87
N PRO A 829 -10.03 45.02 -13.68
CA PRO A 829 -11.03 45.97 -13.18
C PRO A 829 -12.15 45.24 -12.41
N LEU A 830 -12.85 45.98 -11.55
CA LEU A 830 -14.16 45.52 -11.06
C LEU A 830 -15.19 45.58 -12.18
N PRO A 831 -16.16 44.64 -12.23
CA PRO A 831 -17.29 44.75 -13.13
C PRO A 831 -18.14 45.98 -12.77
N GLU A 832 -18.81 46.55 -13.78
CA GLU A 832 -19.67 47.73 -13.64
C GLU A 832 -20.70 47.52 -12.52
N ASN A 833 -20.75 48.48 -11.59
CA ASN A 833 -21.68 48.45 -10.46
C ASN A 833 -21.95 49.88 -9.94
N ASP A 834 -23.09 50.05 -9.26
CA ASP A 834 -23.51 51.34 -8.71
C ASP A 834 -22.78 51.75 -7.41
N ALA A 835 -22.01 50.83 -6.80
CA ALA A 835 -21.39 51.03 -5.50
C ALA A 835 -19.99 51.68 -5.60
N TRP A 836 -19.26 51.44 -6.69
CA TRP A 836 -17.88 51.85 -6.89
C TRP A 836 -17.72 52.64 -8.18
N LYS A 837 -17.41 53.93 -8.06
CA LYS A 837 -17.13 54.80 -9.20
C LYS A 837 -15.65 54.75 -9.57
N LEU A 838 -15.34 54.39 -10.81
CA LEU A 838 -13.98 54.46 -11.33
C LEU A 838 -13.54 55.94 -11.42
N GLU A 839 -12.44 56.32 -10.77
CA GLU A 839 -11.86 57.66 -10.87
C GLU A 839 -10.76 57.72 -11.92
N HIS A 840 -9.79 56.81 -11.84
CA HIS A 840 -8.61 56.80 -12.71
C HIS A 840 -8.13 55.38 -13.01
N GLN A 841 -7.55 55.19 -14.19
CA GLN A 841 -6.76 54.02 -14.55
C GLN A 841 -5.29 54.46 -14.70
N ILE A 842 -4.39 53.71 -14.09
CA ILE A 842 -2.94 53.93 -14.16
C ILE A 842 -2.31 52.70 -14.81
N GLY A 843 -1.61 52.89 -15.94
CA GLY A 843 -0.94 51.82 -16.68
C GLY A 843 -1.84 51.05 -17.66
N GLU A 844 -1.23 50.15 -18.43
CA GLU A 844 -1.87 49.32 -19.46
C GLU A 844 -1.46 47.85 -19.34
N GLY A 845 -2.36 46.93 -19.72
CA GLY A 845 -2.09 45.49 -19.71
C GLY A 845 -1.95 44.88 -18.31
N ILE A 846 -0.91 44.07 -18.09
CA ILE A 846 -0.70 43.30 -16.85
C ILE A 846 -0.37 44.21 -15.65
N ASP A 847 0.13 45.42 -15.91
CA ASP A 847 0.51 46.41 -14.90
C ASP A 847 -0.59 47.47 -14.66
N ALA A 848 -1.78 47.29 -15.24
CA ALA A 848 -2.89 48.21 -15.06
C ALA A 848 -3.44 48.17 -13.62
N VAL A 849 -3.72 49.35 -13.08
CA VAL A 849 -4.34 49.57 -11.76
C VAL A 849 -5.54 50.50 -11.93
N TRP A 850 -6.70 50.06 -11.45
CA TRP A 850 -7.94 50.82 -11.47
C TRP A 850 -8.23 51.35 -10.07
N VAL A 851 -8.40 52.66 -9.98
CA VAL A 851 -8.69 53.37 -8.74
C VAL A 851 -10.18 53.69 -8.69
N TYR A 852 -10.86 53.11 -7.72
CA TYR A 852 -12.29 53.30 -7.48
C TYR A 852 -12.51 54.07 -6.18
N LYS A 853 -13.56 54.88 -6.19
CA LYS A 853 -14.08 55.55 -5.00
C LYS A 853 -15.49 55.07 -4.71
N ARG A 854 -15.74 54.79 -3.44
CA ARG A 854 -17.04 54.31 -3.02
C ARG A 854 -18.05 55.46 -2.93
N ASN A 855 -19.21 55.25 -3.54
CA ASN A 855 -20.35 56.18 -3.51
C ASN A 855 -20.93 56.36 -2.10
#